data_AF-A0A0G3GRT9-F1
#
_entry.id   AF-A0A0G3GRT9-F1
#
_cell.length_a   1.000
_cell.length_b   1.000
_cell.length_c   1.000
_cell.angle_alpha   90.00
_cell.angle_beta   90.00
_cell.angle_gamma   90.00
#
_symmetry.space_group_name_H-M   'P 1'
#
loop_
_entity.id
_entity.type
_entity.pdbx_description
1 polymer ?
#
loop_
_entity_poly.entity_id
_entity_poly.type
_entity_poly.pdbx_seq_one_letter_code
_entity_poly.pdbx_strand_id
1 'polypeptide(L)'
;MTSMQLELESRLGSRILSCPVKGKWTGFQLVDEFGSGEPYAGLTYVAIDSEGQKYTDNLDSNGMGRINDHHAGPVALIFEQKYRGPEELYLTLQGRDHYPLEITELQVRAEQTRHLNNNATRTRENPAQASADDFFQVEVRHLVKHAAHLPPEVYRHYPLRGGPARLLGEHGKFGVALMPEKHTVLEVRPLRALRPLLSLTPEFCALNLYQLALMSTLSYCPFGQKPDQPPINTPISFTLQPSVGNWFADGLAKSEELWKLGPEQPEPCYYPLYEDVPYSKRLEIVPFDIELYAVNDPKLGEEQEHPAKVHFLDDRTLGKEATDTQAFITHHDEVILIAVRGTSEMLADGLRDADALQVPFEEGDGQVHRGFYGAAKKAAAFVTSYLDRFHTGQQLLICGHSLGGAVALLLSEMLRRRAGFDYRIQLYTYGAPRAADATFTKNAEPLAHHRMVNHNDPIPSVPGSWMNTRAGVYGTGAALTFVNVPVGLSVFVAGITNWTGENYAHHGTLRHFLPVEFGRQEKSSILWTPSCDTITQQAACQVALQHRHGLPDRPSLLAQLVHTGNHFMVPGYIPACWATLRRWQQAQAAGDTLVTKREYEWVANALARITQQLRSETRAMEQGAPNGRSHIPINDALTHEIDKLRTTHARLATLRTASVSERDVYGSVSERPEQLAQSLTRWQAHPQNRRMVQWAPTPTRDAEGDGLRNAHGYSIGKPYALDVDSMI
;
A
#
# COMPACT_ATOMS: atom_id res chain seq x y z
N MET A 1 19.75 -14.01 63.40
CA MET A 1 18.36 -14.16 62.91
C MET A 1 18.30 -15.46 62.13
N THR A 2 17.40 -16.36 62.49
CA THR A 2 17.22 -17.66 61.81
C THR A 2 16.42 -17.47 60.51
N SER A 3 16.64 -18.35 59.53
CA SER A 3 15.98 -18.35 58.20
C SER A 3 14.46 -18.15 58.26
N MET A 4 13.82 -18.64 59.32
CA MET A 4 12.38 -18.56 59.54
C MET A 4 11.88 -17.15 59.89
N GLN A 5 12.73 -16.29 60.47
CA GLN A 5 12.37 -14.90 60.81
C GLN A 5 12.35 -13.98 59.59
N LEU A 6 13.09 -14.32 58.53
CA LEU A 6 13.09 -13.59 57.25
C LEU A 6 11.85 -13.92 56.39
N GLU A 7 11.28 -15.10 56.53
CA GLU A 7 10.03 -15.51 55.84
C GLU A 7 8.76 -14.91 56.47
N LEU A 8 8.89 -14.35 57.67
CA LEU A 8 7.78 -13.89 58.51
C LEU A 8 7.71 -12.35 58.65
N GLU A 9 8.46 -11.59 57.85
CA GLU A 9 8.34 -10.14 57.82
C GLU A 9 7.25 -9.69 56.84
N SER A 10 6.18 -9.09 57.37
CA SER A 10 5.23 -8.32 56.55
C SER A 10 5.93 -7.07 56.02
N ARG A 11 5.86 -6.87 54.69
CA ARG A 11 6.52 -5.75 54.00
C ARG A 11 5.90 -4.36 54.27
N LEU A 12 4.85 -4.29 55.10
CA LEU A 12 4.11 -3.05 55.40
C LEU A 12 4.46 -2.42 56.76
N GLY A 13 5.41 -2.98 57.53
CA GLY A 13 5.97 -2.30 58.71
C GLY A 13 6.55 -3.20 59.79
N SER A 14 7.40 -2.63 60.65
CA SER A 14 8.15 -3.30 61.72
C SER A 14 7.32 -3.76 62.94
N ARG A 15 6.02 -4.02 62.77
CA ARG A 15 5.16 -4.57 63.82
C ARG A 15 4.67 -5.95 63.42
N ILE A 16 5.06 -6.93 64.25
CA ILE A 16 4.42 -8.23 64.55
C ILE A 16 3.44 -8.71 63.46
N LEU A 17 3.79 -9.84 62.83
CA LEU A 17 2.90 -10.75 62.09
C LEU A 17 1.45 -10.66 62.59
N SER A 18 0.66 -9.81 61.94
CA SER A 18 -0.78 -9.91 62.01
C SER A 18 -1.17 -10.84 60.86
N CYS A 19 -1.93 -11.90 61.15
CA CYS A 19 -2.56 -12.67 60.09
C CYS A 19 -3.27 -11.69 59.16
N PRO A 20 -3.04 -11.74 57.84
CA PRO A 20 -3.68 -10.83 56.91
C PRO A 20 -5.20 -10.96 57.09
N VAL A 21 -5.85 -9.82 57.35
CA VAL A 21 -7.28 -9.77 57.70
C VAL A 21 -8.09 -10.24 56.50
N LYS A 22 -8.83 -11.35 56.64
CA LYS A 22 -9.77 -11.87 55.65
C LYS A 22 -11.17 -11.27 55.84
N GLY A 23 -12.13 -11.66 54.98
CA GLY A 23 -13.51 -11.20 55.03
C GLY A 23 -13.84 -10.02 54.12
N LYS A 24 -12.93 -9.60 53.23
CA LYS A 24 -13.20 -8.57 52.23
C LYS A 24 -13.89 -9.16 51.00
N TRP A 25 -14.68 -8.33 50.32
CA TRP A 25 -15.30 -8.67 49.04
C TRP A 25 -14.90 -7.63 47.99
N THR A 26 -14.80 -8.04 46.73
CA THR A 26 -14.63 -7.14 45.59
C THR A 26 -15.60 -7.55 44.50
N GLY A 27 -16.41 -6.61 44.00
CA GLY A 27 -17.32 -6.82 42.89
C GLY A 27 -16.84 -6.07 41.65
N PHE A 28 -17.12 -6.61 40.48
CA PHE A 28 -16.82 -5.94 39.22
C PHE A 28 -17.75 -6.35 38.09
N GLN A 29 -17.76 -5.58 37.01
CA GLN A 29 -18.52 -5.87 35.81
C GLN A 29 -17.73 -5.48 34.56
N LEU A 30 -17.72 -6.34 33.54
CA LEU A 30 -17.27 -5.96 32.20
C LEU A 30 -18.46 -5.49 31.37
N VAL A 31 -18.33 -4.37 30.67
CA VAL A 31 -19.38 -3.83 29.80
C VAL A 31 -18.85 -3.36 28.45
N ASP A 32 -19.69 -3.41 27.41
CA ASP A 32 -19.46 -2.79 26.12
C ASP A 32 -19.67 -1.25 26.17
N GLU A 33 -19.49 -0.57 25.04
CA GLU A 33 -19.68 0.89 24.93
C GLU A 33 -21.14 1.34 25.15
N PHE A 34 -22.10 0.40 25.19
CA PHE A 34 -23.51 0.67 25.50
C PHE A 34 -23.86 0.36 26.96
N GLY A 35 -22.90 -0.10 27.76
CA GLY A 35 -23.12 -0.48 29.15
C GLY A 35 -23.69 -1.88 29.34
N SER A 36 -23.72 -2.71 28.29
CA SER A 36 -24.17 -4.10 28.38
C SER A 36 -23.00 -5.03 28.72
N GLY A 37 -23.15 -5.85 29.77
CA GLY A 37 -22.19 -6.91 30.09
C GLY A 37 -22.54 -8.28 29.50
N GLU A 38 -23.67 -8.41 28.82
CA GLU A 38 -24.10 -9.65 28.14
C GLU A 38 -23.02 -10.26 27.22
N PRO A 39 -22.27 -9.47 26.41
CA PRO A 39 -21.22 -10.03 25.55
C PRO A 39 -20.10 -10.75 26.30
N TYR A 40 -19.93 -10.48 27.59
CA TYR A 40 -18.89 -11.05 28.43
C TYR A 40 -19.38 -12.19 29.34
N ALA A 41 -20.67 -12.52 29.28
CA ALA A 41 -21.29 -13.52 30.13
C ALA A 41 -20.58 -14.89 30.09
N GLY A 42 -20.33 -15.48 31.27
CA GLY A 42 -19.68 -16.78 31.39
C GLY A 42 -18.17 -16.79 31.18
N LEU A 43 -17.50 -15.65 30.93
CA LEU A 43 -16.03 -15.60 30.87
C LEU A 43 -15.44 -16.09 32.20
N THR A 44 -14.44 -16.96 32.13
CA THR A 44 -13.67 -17.33 33.33
C THR A 44 -12.66 -16.22 33.65
N TYR A 45 -12.65 -15.78 34.91
CA TYR A 45 -11.67 -14.83 35.43
C TYR A 45 -10.82 -15.44 36.54
N VAL A 46 -9.64 -14.88 36.72
CA VAL A 46 -8.73 -15.15 37.84
C VAL A 46 -8.50 -13.84 38.59
N ALA A 47 -8.72 -13.84 39.89
CA ALA A 47 -8.38 -12.73 40.77
C ALA A 47 -7.25 -13.15 41.72
N ILE A 48 -6.27 -12.28 41.90
CA ILE A 48 -5.12 -12.50 42.80
C ILE A 48 -5.13 -11.40 43.85
N ASP A 49 -5.21 -11.75 45.13
CA ASP A 49 -5.20 -10.76 46.21
C ASP A 49 -3.77 -10.33 46.63
N SER A 50 -3.70 -9.43 47.61
CA SER A 50 -2.45 -8.88 48.14
C SER A 50 -1.48 -9.91 48.71
N GLU A 51 -1.97 -11.08 49.11
CA GLU A 51 -1.16 -12.19 49.65
C GLU A 51 -0.86 -13.26 48.57
N GLY A 52 -1.26 -13.02 47.32
CA GLY A 52 -1.04 -13.95 46.20
C GLY A 52 -2.05 -15.09 46.14
N GLN A 53 -3.10 -15.08 46.96
CA GLN A 53 -4.16 -16.09 46.89
C GLN A 53 -4.95 -15.91 45.61
N LYS A 54 -5.13 -17.01 44.86
CA LYS A 54 -5.89 -17.03 43.61
C LYS A 54 -7.34 -17.43 43.86
N TYR A 55 -8.24 -16.76 43.15
CA TYR A 55 -9.67 -17.01 43.10
C TYR A 55 -10.07 -17.15 41.63
N THR A 56 -10.85 -18.18 41.30
CA THR A 56 -11.28 -18.44 39.91
C THR A 56 -12.78 -18.69 39.90
N ASP A 57 -13.49 -17.98 39.04
CA ASP A 57 -14.93 -18.11 38.86
C ASP A 57 -15.33 -17.62 37.45
N ASN A 58 -16.62 -17.69 37.13
CA ASN A 58 -17.18 -17.22 35.87
C ASN A 58 -18.01 -15.95 36.05
N LEU A 59 -18.02 -15.08 35.04
CA LEU A 59 -18.95 -13.95 34.99
C LEU A 59 -20.39 -14.44 34.84
N ASP A 60 -21.33 -13.76 35.49
CA ASP A 60 -22.76 -14.03 35.35
C ASP A 60 -23.32 -13.58 34.00
N SER A 61 -24.63 -13.71 33.80
CA SER A 61 -25.31 -13.31 32.54
C SER A 61 -25.22 -11.81 32.24
N ASN A 62 -24.91 -10.98 33.25
CA ASN A 62 -24.75 -9.54 33.12
C ASN A 62 -23.27 -9.12 33.05
N GLY A 63 -22.34 -10.07 32.90
CA GLY A 63 -20.91 -9.79 32.87
C GLY A 63 -20.33 -9.40 34.23
N MET A 64 -21.01 -9.70 35.34
CA MET A 64 -20.55 -9.38 36.68
C MET A 64 -19.77 -10.54 37.31
N GLY A 65 -18.73 -10.20 38.07
CA GLY A 65 -17.96 -11.11 38.90
C GLY A 65 -17.88 -10.60 40.34
N ARG A 66 -17.73 -11.52 41.31
CA ARG A 66 -17.59 -11.17 42.72
C ARG A 66 -16.65 -12.13 43.43
N ILE A 67 -15.65 -11.57 44.10
CA ILE A 67 -14.78 -12.31 45.01
C ILE A 67 -15.24 -12.03 46.44
N ASN A 68 -15.41 -13.08 47.24
CA ASN A 68 -15.74 -12.97 48.66
C ASN A 68 -14.62 -13.59 49.50
N ASP A 69 -14.49 -13.11 50.74
CA ASP A 69 -13.53 -13.61 51.73
C ASP A 69 -12.05 -13.59 51.27
N HIS A 70 -11.65 -12.52 50.59
CA HIS A 70 -10.25 -12.30 50.22
C HIS A 70 -9.49 -11.49 51.27
N HIS A 71 -8.16 -11.55 51.22
CA HIS A 71 -7.31 -10.78 52.14
C HIS A 71 -7.47 -9.28 51.93
N ALA A 72 -7.29 -8.52 53.01
CA ALA A 72 -7.39 -7.07 52.99
C ALA A 72 -6.38 -6.45 52.02
N GLY A 73 -6.89 -5.70 51.06
CA GLY A 73 -6.11 -5.09 50.00
C GLY A 73 -6.84 -5.15 48.67
N PRO A 74 -6.27 -4.53 47.63
CA PRO A 74 -6.76 -4.67 46.27
C PRO A 74 -6.62 -6.12 45.76
N VAL A 75 -7.27 -6.39 44.62
CA VAL A 75 -7.16 -7.65 43.87
C VAL A 75 -6.79 -7.37 42.41
N ALA A 76 -5.88 -8.13 41.82
CA ALA A 76 -5.57 -8.08 40.39
C ALA A 76 -6.50 -9.03 39.62
N LEU A 77 -7.23 -8.49 38.64
CA LEU A 77 -8.15 -9.22 37.77
C LEU A 77 -7.50 -9.55 36.43
N ILE A 78 -7.53 -10.84 36.04
CA ILE A 78 -6.92 -11.36 34.81
C ILE A 78 -7.88 -12.35 34.13
N PHE A 79 -7.89 -12.36 32.80
CA PHE A 79 -8.63 -13.31 31.95
C PHE A 79 -7.66 -14.12 31.11
N GLU A 80 -7.37 -15.36 31.55
CA GLU A 80 -6.35 -16.23 30.93
C GLU A 80 -6.95 -17.40 30.12
N GLN A 81 -8.29 -17.49 30.04
CA GLN A 81 -8.95 -18.57 29.32
C GLN A 81 -8.63 -18.48 27.82
N LYS A 82 -7.81 -19.42 27.32
CA LYS A 82 -7.55 -19.58 25.88
C LYS A 82 -8.87 -19.82 25.14
N TYR A 83 -8.98 -19.23 23.97
CA TYR A 83 -10.11 -19.48 23.09
C TYR A 83 -10.18 -20.95 22.67
N ARG A 84 -11.38 -21.53 22.68
CA ARG A 84 -11.62 -22.95 22.29
C ARG A 84 -12.83 -23.13 21.37
N GLY A 85 -13.30 -22.06 20.73
CA GLY A 85 -14.42 -22.12 19.80
C GLY A 85 -14.06 -22.73 18.43
N PRO A 86 -15.06 -22.95 17.56
CA PRO A 86 -14.89 -23.62 16.27
C PRO A 86 -14.34 -22.73 15.13
N GLU A 87 -14.22 -21.42 15.30
CA GLU A 87 -13.86 -20.50 14.21
C GLU A 87 -12.42 -20.72 13.72
N GLU A 88 -12.29 -21.15 12.46
CA GLU A 88 -11.02 -21.54 11.82
C GLU A 88 -9.95 -20.44 11.83
N LEU A 89 -10.35 -19.17 11.74
CA LEU A 89 -9.43 -18.03 11.79
C LEU A 89 -8.62 -18.03 13.09
N TYR A 90 -9.28 -18.13 14.24
CA TYR A 90 -8.60 -18.10 15.53
C TYR A 90 -7.76 -19.37 15.76
N LEU A 91 -8.29 -20.53 15.36
CA LEU A 91 -7.57 -21.81 15.44
C LEU A 91 -6.26 -21.78 14.63
N THR A 92 -6.30 -21.20 13.43
CA THR A 92 -5.12 -21.03 12.56
C THR A 92 -4.11 -20.08 13.18
N LEU A 93 -4.55 -18.94 13.71
CA LEU A 93 -3.68 -17.96 14.36
C LEU A 93 -3.02 -18.49 15.65
N GLN A 94 -3.73 -19.33 16.41
CA GLN A 94 -3.21 -19.99 17.62
C GLN A 94 -2.29 -21.16 17.28
N GLY A 95 -2.56 -21.87 16.17
CA GLY A 95 -1.91 -23.14 15.83
C GLY A 95 -0.75 -23.06 14.83
N ARG A 96 -0.42 -21.88 14.29
CA ARG A 96 0.67 -21.72 13.33
C ARG A 96 2.05 -21.94 13.96
N ASP A 97 2.99 -22.48 13.18
CA ASP A 97 4.34 -22.81 13.64
C ASP A 97 5.18 -21.58 13.99
N HIS A 98 4.96 -20.47 13.30
CA HIS A 98 5.69 -19.22 13.48
C HIS A 98 4.82 -18.15 14.13
N TYR A 99 5.26 -17.66 15.29
CA TYR A 99 4.55 -16.66 16.10
C TYR A 99 3.09 -17.03 16.43
N PRO A 100 2.79 -18.20 17.02
CA PRO A 100 1.43 -18.54 17.44
C PRO A 100 0.88 -17.49 18.42
N LEU A 101 -0.38 -17.05 18.20
CA LEU A 101 -0.97 -15.99 19.01
C LEU A 101 -1.67 -16.56 20.25
N GLU A 102 -1.42 -15.94 21.41
CA GLU A 102 -2.10 -16.26 22.67
C GLU A 102 -3.49 -15.58 22.72
N ILE A 103 -4.42 -16.13 21.93
CA ILE A 103 -5.81 -15.65 21.82
C ILE A 103 -6.66 -16.19 22.98
N THR A 104 -7.36 -15.29 23.66
CA THR A 104 -8.25 -15.59 24.80
C THR A 104 -9.71 -15.45 24.41
N GLU A 105 -10.62 -16.09 25.17
CA GLU A 105 -12.07 -15.89 25.04
C GLU A 105 -12.46 -14.42 25.18
N LEU A 106 -11.78 -13.65 26.04
CA LEU A 106 -12.00 -12.21 26.20
C LEU A 106 -11.69 -11.45 24.90
N GLN A 107 -10.60 -11.80 24.21
CA GLN A 107 -10.24 -11.18 22.93
C GLN A 107 -11.35 -11.40 21.91
N VAL A 108 -11.76 -12.65 21.69
CA VAL A 108 -12.80 -13.00 20.69
C VAL A 108 -14.12 -12.29 21.01
N ARG A 109 -14.55 -12.27 22.27
CA ARG A 109 -15.78 -11.57 22.66
C ARG A 109 -15.67 -10.05 22.48
N ALA A 110 -14.51 -9.47 22.75
CA ALA A 110 -14.27 -8.05 22.51
C ALA A 110 -14.28 -7.68 21.01
N GLU A 111 -13.97 -8.60 20.10
CA GLU A 111 -14.13 -8.37 18.65
C GLU A 111 -15.59 -8.38 18.20
N GLN A 112 -16.46 -9.04 18.97
CA GLN A 112 -17.88 -9.21 18.67
C GLN A 112 -18.77 -8.16 19.36
N THR A 113 -18.19 -7.27 20.18
CA THR A 113 -18.99 -6.25 20.87
C THR A 113 -19.43 -5.12 19.95
N ARG A 114 -20.56 -4.53 20.30
CA ARG A 114 -21.05 -3.33 19.63
C ARG A 114 -20.18 -2.14 20.02
N HIS A 115 -20.06 -1.21 19.08
CA HIS A 115 -19.34 0.03 19.26
C HIS A 115 -20.25 1.22 18.95
N LEU A 116 -20.04 2.33 19.65
CA LEU A 116 -20.80 3.57 19.49
C LEU A 116 -20.15 4.48 18.45
N ASN A 117 -18.81 4.53 18.43
CA ASN A 117 -18.06 5.50 17.63
C ASN A 117 -17.36 4.87 16.41
N ASN A 118 -17.76 5.32 15.22
CA ASN A 118 -17.15 5.12 13.89
C ASN A 118 -15.62 5.09 13.81
N ASN A 119 -15.00 5.98 14.59
CA ASN A 119 -13.58 6.30 14.61
C ASN A 119 -12.88 5.71 15.85
N ALA A 120 -13.55 4.80 16.57
CA ALA A 120 -13.09 4.20 17.80
C ALA A 120 -12.66 5.18 18.92
N THR A 121 -13.16 6.43 18.91
CA THR A 121 -12.94 7.34 20.04
C THR A 121 -13.66 6.81 21.26
N ARG A 122 -13.04 6.93 22.44
CA ARG A 122 -13.64 6.48 23.70
C ARG A 122 -14.91 7.27 24.03
N THR A 123 -15.90 6.60 24.59
CA THR A 123 -17.13 7.20 25.10
C THR A 123 -16.83 8.16 26.25
N ARG A 124 -17.62 9.23 26.35
CA ARG A 124 -17.59 10.13 27.51
C ARG A 124 -18.61 9.74 28.58
N GLU A 125 -19.73 9.17 28.14
CA GLU A 125 -20.83 8.74 29.00
C GLU A 125 -21.14 7.29 28.68
N ASN A 126 -21.34 6.49 29.72
CA ASN A 126 -21.79 5.10 29.61
C ASN A 126 -22.88 4.88 30.68
N PRO A 127 -24.05 4.31 30.34
CA PRO A 127 -25.13 4.07 31.30
C PRO A 127 -24.70 3.29 32.55
N ALA A 128 -23.73 2.39 32.42
CA ALA A 128 -23.22 1.56 33.52
C ALA A 128 -22.44 2.37 34.58
N GLN A 129 -22.09 3.63 34.31
CA GLN A 129 -21.49 4.53 35.31
C GLN A 129 -22.40 4.76 36.52
N ALA A 130 -23.72 4.77 36.31
CA ALA A 130 -24.68 5.08 37.37
C ALA A 130 -24.76 3.99 38.46
N SER A 131 -24.36 2.75 38.14
CA SER A 131 -24.37 1.60 39.05
C SER A 131 -23.00 1.27 39.64
N ALA A 132 -21.96 2.07 39.35
CA ALA A 132 -20.58 1.79 39.70
C ALA A 132 -20.07 2.67 40.86
N ASP A 133 -19.32 2.08 41.80
CA ASP A 133 -18.55 2.85 42.79
C ASP A 133 -17.31 3.50 42.14
N ASP A 134 -16.68 2.78 41.21
CA ASP A 134 -15.60 3.26 40.36
C ASP A 134 -15.85 2.77 38.92
N PHE A 135 -15.56 3.62 37.94
CA PHE A 135 -15.71 3.31 36.51
C PHE A 135 -14.38 3.55 35.79
N PHE A 136 -13.96 2.57 34.99
CA PHE A 136 -12.72 2.66 34.21
C PHE A 136 -12.92 2.21 32.77
N GLN A 137 -12.21 2.88 31.88
CA GLN A 137 -12.03 2.48 30.50
C GLN A 137 -10.79 1.59 30.39
N VAL A 138 -11.01 0.37 29.93
CA VAL A 138 -9.96 -0.62 29.76
C VAL A 138 -9.91 -1.10 28.31
N GLU A 139 -8.87 -1.85 28.03
CA GLU A 139 -8.66 -2.54 26.75
C GLU A 139 -8.23 -3.96 27.09
N VAL A 140 -8.43 -4.89 26.17
CA VAL A 140 -8.14 -6.31 26.40
C VAL A 140 -6.70 -6.52 26.89
N ARG A 141 -5.73 -5.75 26.39
CA ARG A 141 -4.32 -5.80 26.84
C ARG A 141 -4.10 -5.56 28.34
N HIS A 142 -5.00 -4.85 29.02
CA HIS A 142 -4.90 -4.62 30.46
C HIS A 142 -5.34 -5.85 31.27
N LEU A 143 -6.11 -6.75 30.66
CA LEU A 143 -6.80 -7.85 31.32
C LEU A 143 -6.20 -9.22 30.99
N VAL A 144 -5.28 -9.31 30.02
CA VAL A 144 -4.63 -10.55 29.61
C VAL A 144 -3.13 -10.49 29.86
N LYS A 145 -2.50 -11.66 30.02
CA LYS A 145 -1.06 -11.76 30.27
C LYS A 145 -0.21 -11.45 29.04
N HIS A 146 -0.54 -12.05 27.90
CA HIS A 146 0.21 -11.89 26.65
C HIS A 146 -0.48 -10.87 25.76
N ALA A 147 0.13 -9.69 25.64
CA ALA A 147 -0.46 -8.54 24.94
C ALA A 147 0.42 -8.00 23.80
N ALA A 148 1.54 -8.65 23.49
CA ALA A 148 2.48 -8.19 22.46
C ALA A 148 1.85 -8.13 21.06
N HIS A 149 0.86 -8.97 20.77
CA HIS A 149 0.11 -8.95 19.51
C HIS A 149 -1.08 -7.99 19.51
N LEU A 150 -1.47 -7.43 20.66
CA LEU A 150 -2.67 -6.60 20.83
C LEU A 150 -2.42 -5.13 20.50
N PRO A 151 -3.46 -4.36 20.09
CA PRO A 151 -3.29 -2.98 19.65
C PRO A 151 -2.68 -2.12 20.77
N PRO A 152 -1.87 -1.09 20.45
CA PRO A 152 -1.37 -0.19 21.47
C PRO A 152 -2.48 0.62 22.14
N GLU A 153 -2.19 1.12 23.34
CA GLU A 153 -3.17 1.89 24.11
C GLU A 153 -3.55 3.19 23.41
N VAL A 154 -4.83 3.54 23.51
CA VAL A 154 -5.33 4.86 23.12
C VAL A 154 -5.67 5.72 24.33
N TYR A 155 -5.89 7.01 24.06
CA TYR A 155 -6.39 7.94 25.06
C TYR A 155 -7.72 7.47 25.67
N ARG A 156 -7.88 7.69 26.98
CA ARG A 156 -9.05 7.30 27.78
C ARG A 156 -9.52 8.45 28.65
N HIS A 157 -10.83 8.63 28.75
CA HIS A 157 -11.44 9.62 29.64
C HIS A 157 -11.42 9.17 31.10
N TYR A 158 -11.52 7.85 31.33
CA TYR A 158 -11.53 7.24 32.66
C TYR A 158 -10.39 6.22 32.82
N PRO A 159 -9.12 6.66 32.94
CA PRO A 159 -7.98 5.76 33.02
C PRO A 159 -7.91 5.01 34.35
N LEU A 160 -7.27 3.85 34.35
CA LEU A 160 -6.97 3.07 35.56
C LEU A 160 -6.09 3.87 36.53
N ARG A 161 -6.31 3.69 37.84
CA ARG A 161 -5.45 4.29 38.87
C ARG A 161 -4.22 3.41 39.09
N GLY A 162 -3.02 3.99 39.05
CA GLY A 162 -1.77 3.24 39.27
C GLY A 162 -1.50 2.84 40.73
N GLY A 163 -2.16 3.47 41.71
CA GLY A 163 -1.97 3.21 43.14
C GLY A 163 -2.25 1.76 43.57
N PRO A 164 -3.45 1.22 43.27
CA PRO A 164 -3.81 -0.16 43.62
C PRO A 164 -2.85 -1.23 43.10
N ALA A 165 -2.39 -1.13 41.85
CA ALA A 165 -1.43 -2.08 41.27
C ALA A 165 -0.08 -2.04 42.00
N ARG A 166 0.39 -0.85 42.41
CA ARG A 166 1.62 -0.72 43.21
C ARG A 166 1.50 -1.37 44.59
N LEU A 167 0.31 -1.34 45.20
CA LEU A 167 0.05 -1.99 46.49
C LEU A 167 0.13 -3.53 46.41
N LEU A 168 -0.18 -4.11 45.24
CA LEU A 168 -0.09 -5.55 44.99
C LEU A 168 1.34 -6.05 44.72
N GLY A 169 2.30 -5.14 44.49
CA GLY A 169 3.68 -5.50 44.17
C GLY A 169 3.78 -6.45 42.97
N GLU A 170 4.40 -7.61 43.17
CA GLU A 170 4.57 -8.64 42.13
C GLU A 170 3.24 -9.20 41.60
N HIS A 171 2.21 -9.27 42.45
CA HIS A 171 0.87 -9.73 42.07
C HIS A 171 0.10 -8.71 41.24
N GLY A 172 0.55 -7.45 41.21
CA GLY A 172 -0.04 -6.36 40.42
C GLY A 172 0.65 -6.09 39.09
N LYS A 173 1.62 -6.92 38.69
CA LYS A 173 2.34 -6.76 37.41
C LYS A 173 1.44 -6.99 36.19
N PHE A 174 0.41 -7.82 36.34
CA PHE A 174 -0.53 -8.16 35.27
C PHE A 174 -1.96 -7.98 35.76
N GLY A 175 -2.86 -7.66 34.83
CA GLY A 175 -4.27 -7.48 35.13
C GLY A 175 -4.65 -6.09 35.62
N VAL A 176 -5.92 -5.95 35.96
CA VAL A 176 -6.50 -4.70 36.47
C VAL A 176 -6.65 -4.79 37.98
N ALA A 177 -6.00 -3.89 38.71
CA ALA A 177 -6.07 -3.84 40.17
C ALA A 177 -7.34 -3.10 40.64
N LEU A 178 -8.18 -3.79 41.39
CA LEU A 178 -9.46 -3.32 41.91
C LEU A 178 -9.41 -3.16 43.43
N MET A 179 -10.09 -2.14 43.96
CA MET A 179 -10.14 -1.90 45.40
C MET A 179 -11.19 -2.79 46.09
N PRO A 180 -10.95 -3.23 47.34
CA PRO A 180 -11.92 -3.98 48.10
C PRO A 180 -13.14 -3.15 48.48
N GLU A 181 -14.22 -3.84 48.80
CA GLU A 181 -15.50 -3.28 49.29
C GLU A 181 -16.14 -2.31 48.30
N LYS A 182 -15.92 -2.54 47.00
CA LYS A 182 -16.46 -1.74 45.90
C LYS A 182 -16.94 -2.62 44.75
N HIS A 183 -17.90 -2.09 44.01
CA HIS A 183 -18.31 -2.57 42.70
C HIS A 183 -17.70 -1.69 41.60
N THR A 184 -16.75 -2.24 40.84
CA THR A 184 -16.07 -1.51 39.75
C THR A 184 -16.58 -1.93 38.38
N VAL A 185 -17.00 -0.98 37.55
CA VAL A 185 -17.36 -1.25 36.15
C VAL A 185 -16.17 -0.95 35.24
N LEU A 186 -15.87 -1.91 34.36
CA LEU A 186 -14.79 -1.84 33.37
C LEU A 186 -15.39 -1.83 31.96
N GLU A 187 -15.38 -0.66 31.30
CA GLU A 187 -15.76 -0.54 29.90
C GLU A 187 -14.62 -1.02 29.01
N VAL A 188 -14.83 -2.17 28.38
CA VAL A 188 -13.84 -2.80 27.49
C VAL A 188 -13.96 -2.19 26.10
N ARG A 189 -12.84 -1.67 25.57
CA ARG A 189 -12.78 -1.20 24.19
C ARG A 189 -13.12 -2.34 23.22
N PRO A 190 -14.02 -2.13 22.24
CA PRO A 190 -14.17 -3.05 21.13
C PRO A 190 -12.82 -3.32 20.45
N LEU A 191 -12.52 -4.58 20.18
CA LEU A 191 -11.23 -5.01 19.65
C LEU A 191 -11.29 -5.07 18.12
N ARG A 192 -10.82 -4.01 17.47
CA ARG A 192 -10.97 -3.76 16.03
C ARG A 192 -9.77 -3.01 15.46
N ALA A 193 -9.60 -3.08 14.15
CA ALA A 193 -8.57 -2.35 13.41
C ALA A 193 -9.14 -1.82 12.10
N LEU A 194 -8.45 -0.83 11.52
CA LEU A 194 -8.66 -0.45 10.13
C LEU A 194 -7.75 -1.26 9.21
N ARG A 195 -8.23 -1.58 8.00
CA ARG A 195 -7.37 -2.06 6.91
C ARG A 195 -7.73 -1.39 5.59
N PRO A 196 -6.77 -1.14 4.68
CA PRO A 196 -7.08 -0.64 3.35
C PRO A 196 -7.95 -1.64 2.60
N LEU A 197 -9.01 -1.14 1.96
CA LEU A 197 -9.93 -1.93 1.15
C LEU A 197 -9.26 -2.30 -0.18
N LEU A 198 -9.13 -3.60 -0.45
CA LEU A 198 -8.43 -4.14 -1.62
C LEU A 198 -9.32 -5.13 -2.39
N SER A 199 -9.32 -5.03 -3.72
CA SER A 199 -9.91 -6.04 -4.60
C SER A 199 -8.97 -7.24 -4.76
N LEU A 200 -9.53 -8.44 -4.69
CA LEU A 200 -8.77 -9.69 -4.72
C LEU A 200 -8.83 -10.41 -6.06
N THR A 201 -9.58 -9.91 -7.04
CA THR A 201 -9.67 -10.50 -8.38
C THR A 201 -8.61 -9.91 -9.32
N PRO A 202 -8.14 -10.68 -10.33
CA PRO A 202 -7.06 -10.24 -11.23
C PRO A 202 -7.48 -9.12 -12.20
N GLU A 203 -8.78 -8.87 -12.33
CA GLU A 203 -9.29 -7.77 -13.14
C GLU A 203 -8.82 -6.41 -12.62
N PHE A 204 -8.65 -5.47 -13.53
CA PHE A 204 -8.33 -4.09 -13.17
C PHE A 204 -9.53 -3.42 -12.51
N CYS A 205 -9.30 -2.73 -11.40
CA CYS A 205 -10.27 -1.77 -10.87
C CYS A 205 -9.58 -0.46 -10.44
N ALA A 206 -10.33 0.65 -10.49
CA ALA A 206 -9.80 1.96 -10.12
C ALA A 206 -9.42 2.04 -8.63
N LEU A 207 -10.10 1.29 -7.75
CA LEU A 207 -9.78 1.18 -6.33
C LEU A 207 -8.36 0.65 -6.11
N ASN A 208 -8.01 -0.51 -6.70
CA ASN A 208 -6.66 -1.08 -6.53
C ASN A 208 -5.60 -0.20 -7.18
N LEU A 209 -5.89 0.42 -8.34
CA LEU A 209 -4.97 1.39 -8.95
C LEU A 209 -4.59 2.49 -7.96
N TYR A 210 -5.57 3.02 -7.22
CA TYR A 210 -5.36 4.06 -6.23
C TYR A 210 -4.69 3.53 -4.94
N GLN A 211 -5.24 2.51 -4.31
CA GLN A 211 -4.77 1.98 -3.01
C GLN A 211 -3.33 1.47 -3.10
N LEU A 212 -2.98 0.73 -4.16
CA LEU A 212 -1.63 0.18 -4.33
C LEU A 212 -0.61 1.25 -4.73
N ALA A 213 -1.04 2.41 -5.24
CA ALA A 213 -0.16 3.57 -5.43
C ALA A 213 0.28 4.13 -4.07
N LEU A 214 -0.63 4.18 -3.09
CA LEU A 214 -0.32 4.60 -1.73
C LEU A 214 0.65 3.60 -1.07
N MET A 215 0.39 2.30 -1.20
CA MET A 215 1.26 1.24 -0.66
C MET A 215 2.65 1.26 -1.30
N SER A 216 2.71 1.44 -2.62
CA SER A 216 3.99 1.59 -3.32
C SER A 216 4.75 2.83 -2.86
N THR A 217 4.06 3.93 -2.51
CA THR A 217 4.70 5.12 -1.94
C THR A 217 5.18 4.91 -0.51
N LEU A 218 4.44 4.16 0.30
CA LEU A 218 4.83 3.82 1.67
C LEU A 218 6.15 3.03 1.73
N SER A 219 6.52 2.31 0.67
CA SER A 219 7.81 1.59 0.57
C SER A 219 9.04 2.51 0.61
N TYR A 220 8.86 3.82 0.41
CA TYR A 220 9.92 4.82 0.58
C TYR A 220 10.11 5.26 2.04
N CYS A 221 9.20 4.90 2.94
CA CYS A 221 9.32 5.19 4.37
C CYS A 221 10.18 4.11 5.06
N PRO A 222 10.89 4.46 6.15
CA PRO A 222 11.54 3.47 6.98
C PRO A 222 10.49 2.59 7.68
N PHE A 223 10.94 1.47 8.26
CA PHE A 223 10.07 0.66 9.10
C PHE A 223 9.66 1.36 10.40
N GLY A 224 10.56 2.14 11.03
CA GLY A 224 10.21 3.04 12.14
C GLY A 224 9.95 2.38 13.51
N GLN A 225 10.52 1.19 13.74
CA GLN A 225 10.53 0.52 15.05
C GLN A 225 11.52 1.20 16.01
N LYS A 226 11.21 1.23 17.31
CA LYS A 226 12.14 1.58 18.40
C LYS A 226 12.06 0.57 19.55
N PRO A 227 13.18 0.00 20.04
CA PRO A 227 14.54 0.12 19.50
C PRO A 227 14.67 -0.48 18.09
N ASP A 228 15.63 0.02 17.32
CA ASP A 228 15.88 -0.35 15.91
C ASP A 228 17.13 -1.22 15.71
N GLN A 229 17.94 -1.43 16.76
CA GLN A 229 19.14 -2.27 16.70
C GLN A 229 19.07 -3.46 17.67
N PRO A 230 19.45 -4.67 17.23
CA PRO A 230 19.62 -5.81 18.11
C PRO A 230 20.90 -5.69 18.98
N PRO A 231 21.00 -6.41 20.10
CA PRO A 231 19.93 -7.19 20.72
C PRO A 231 18.93 -6.31 21.48
N ILE A 232 17.64 -6.47 21.17
CA ILE A 232 16.53 -5.74 21.78
C ILE A 232 16.11 -6.45 23.07
N ASN A 233 16.23 -5.75 24.20
CA ASN A 233 15.88 -6.25 25.54
C ASN A 233 14.62 -5.59 26.13
N THR A 234 14.05 -4.63 25.41
CA THR A 234 12.93 -3.80 25.89
C THR A 234 11.73 -3.94 24.96
N PRO A 235 10.51 -3.63 25.44
CA PRO A 235 9.34 -3.54 24.57
C PRO A 235 9.58 -2.61 23.38
N ILE A 236 9.00 -2.98 22.25
CA ILE A 236 9.10 -2.22 21.00
C ILE A 236 7.93 -1.25 20.83
N SER A 237 8.15 -0.18 20.07
CA SER A 237 7.13 0.82 19.72
C SER A 237 7.31 1.32 18.28
N PHE A 238 6.24 1.86 17.69
CA PHE A 238 6.22 2.33 16.30
C PHE A 238 5.73 3.77 16.22
N THR A 239 6.45 4.68 16.88
CA THR A 239 6.03 6.09 17.06
C THR A 239 6.41 7.00 15.91
N LEU A 240 7.26 6.56 14.98
CA LEU A 240 7.70 7.36 13.83
C LEU A 240 6.59 7.45 12.78
N GLN A 241 6.12 8.65 12.45
CA GLN A 241 5.08 8.85 11.43
C GLN A 241 5.55 9.83 10.33
N PRO A 242 5.45 9.48 9.04
CA PRO A 242 5.00 8.18 8.53
C PRO A 242 6.12 7.11 8.60
N SER A 243 5.73 5.87 8.88
CA SER A 243 6.60 4.68 8.74
C SER A 243 5.75 3.42 8.52
N VAL A 244 6.33 2.38 7.94
CA VAL A 244 5.63 1.11 7.67
C VAL A 244 5.12 0.48 8.98
N GLY A 245 5.97 0.39 9.99
CA GLY A 245 5.63 -0.17 11.30
C GLY A 245 4.57 0.66 12.01
N ASN A 246 4.62 1.99 11.91
CA ASN A 246 3.56 2.84 12.46
C ASN A 246 2.21 2.57 11.78
N TRP A 247 2.18 2.43 10.45
CA TRP A 247 0.93 2.16 9.73
C TRP A 247 0.27 0.87 10.22
N PHE A 248 1.00 -0.24 10.20
CA PHE A 248 0.38 -1.56 10.40
C PHE A 248 0.35 -2.03 11.86
N ALA A 249 1.29 -1.61 12.72
CA ALA A 249 1.33 -2.03 14.12
C ALA A 249 0.76 -1.00 15.11
N ASP A 250 0.62 0.28 14.72
CA ASP A 250 0.21 1.34 15.64
C ASP A 250 -1.04 2.11 15.18
N GLY A 251 -0.96 2.92 14.12
CA GLY A 251 -2.05 3.81 13.71
C GLY A 251 -3.31 3.06 13.28
N LEU A 252 -3.22 2.11 12.33
CA LEU A 252 -4.40 1.35 11.90
C LEU A 252 -4.98 0.48 13.02
N ALA A 253 -4.12 -0.06 13.89
CA ALA A 253 -4.50 -0.81 15.09
C ALA A 253 -5.25 0.07 16.11
N LYS A 254 -4.98 1.38 16.13
CA LYS A 254 -5.71 2.37 16.94
C LYS A 254 -6.96 2.92 16.26
N SER A 255 -7.26 2.50 15.04
CA SER A 255 -8.29 3.07 14.16
C SER A 255 -8.00 4.51 13.69
N GLU A 256 -6.72 4.88 13.56
CA GLU A 256 -6.32 6.14 12.96
C GLU A 256 -6.41 6.07 11.43
N GLU A 257 -7.06 7.06 10.82
CA GLU A 257 -7.20 7.16 9.37
C GLU A 257 -5.96 7.83 8.75
N LEU A 258 -4.90 7.04 8.60
CA LEU A 258 -3.62 7.51 8.08
C LEU A 258 -3.70 7.91 6.60
N TRP A 259 -3.02 8.98 6.22
CA TRP A 259 -3.01 9.52 4.84
C TRP A 259 -1.65 10.02 4.38
N LYS A 260 -0.72 10.24 5.32
CA LYS A 260 0.59 10.82 5.06
C LYS A 260 1.56 9.72 4.61
N LEU A 261 2.21 9.93 3.47
CA LEU A 261 3.07 8.93 2.81
C LEU A 261 4.54 9.38 2.73
N GLY A 262 4.85 10.58 3.20
CA GLY A 262 6.22 11.08 3.37
C GLY A 262 6.28 12.19 4.43
N PRO A 263 7.39 12.36 5.16
CA PRO A 263 7.50 13.30 6.28
C PRO A 263 7.26 14.76 5.87
N GLU A 264 7.69 15.15 4.67
CA GLU A 264 7.60 16.51 4.14
C GLU A 264 6.39 16.73 3.21
N GLN A 265 5.49 15.75 3.06
CA GLN A 265 4.31 15.87 2.20
C GLN A 265 3.41 17.04 2.67
N PRO A 266 3.26 18.13 1.89
CA PRO A 266 2.28 19.17 2.18
C PRO A 266 0.87 18.71 1.77
N GLU A 267 -0.14 19.59 1.86
CA GLU A 267 -1.43 19.33 1.20
C GLU A 267 -1.22 19.03 -0.31
N PRO A 268 -2.02 18.11 -0.92
CA PRO A 268 -3.24 17.50 -0.37
C PRO A 268 -3.01 16.19 0.41
N CYS A 269 -3.96 15.91 1.31
CA CYS A 269 -4.06 14.64 2.03
C CYS A 269 -4.67 13.56 1.12
N TYR A 270 -4.04 12.40 1.03
CA TYR A 270 -4.53 11.27 0.24
C TYR A 270 -4.97 10.12 1.16
N TYR A 271 -6.25 10.11 1.52
CA TYR A 271 -6.82 9.07 2.38
C TYR A 271 -7.10 7.78 1.60
N PRO A 272 -6.58 6.62 2.05
CA PRO A 272 -7.04 5.32 1.60
C PRO A 272 -8.53 5.11 1.89
N LEU A 273 -9.18 4.23 1.13
CA LEU A 273 -10.48 3.70 1.55
C LEU A 273 -10.22 2.63 2.62
N TYR A 274 -10.72 2.85 3.83
CA TYR A 274 -10.55 1.90 4.93
C TYR A 274 -11.85 1.15 5.21
N GLU A 275 -11.72 -0.15 5.42
CA GLU A 275 -12.74 -0.96 6.09
C GLU A 275 -12.37 -1.15 7.56
N ASP A 276 -13.40 -1.40 8.34
CA ASP A 276 -13.33 -1.65 9.76
C ASP A 276 -13.55 -3.14 10.01
N VAL A 277 -12.61 -3.77 10.71
CA VAL A 277 -12.56 -5.23 10.85
C VAL A 277 -12.28 -5.65 12.29
N PRO A 278 -12.69 -6.87 12.68
CA PRO A 278 -12.15 -7.55 13.85
C PRO A 278 -10.62 -7.49 13.84
N TYR A 279 -10.00 -7.28 15.01
CA TYR A 279 -8.56 -7.10 15.10
C TYR A 279 -7.74 -8.31 14.61
N SER A 280 -8.31 -9.51 14.72
CA SER A 280 -7.79 -10.76 14.14
C SER A 280 -7.66 -10.75 12.62
N LYS A 281 -8.37 -9.85 11.92
CA LYS A 281 -8.32 -9.66 10.46
C LYS A 281 -7.48 -8.46 10.01
N ARG A 282 -6.72 -7.85 10.92
CA ARG A 282 -5.80 -6.73 10.60
C ARG A 282 -4.68 -7.18 9.67
N LEU A 283 -4.04 -6.21 9.01
CA LEU A 283 -2.71 -6.42 8.43
C LEU A 283 -1.70 -6.60 9.56
N GLU A 284 -1.17 -7.81 9.66
CA GLU A 284 -0.36 -8.24 10.79
C GLU A 284 1.09 -7.76 10.66
N ILE A 285 1.60 -7.29 11.80
CA ILE A 285 3.02 -7.21 12.13
C ILE A 285 3.28 -8.23 13.24
N VAL A 286 4.30 -9.08 13.07
CA VAL A 286 4.60 -10.15 14.04
C VAL A 286 4.79 -9.56 15.44
N PRO A 287 4.28 -10.24 16.49
CA PRO A 287 4.50 -9.78 17.86
C PRO A 287 5.97 -9.91 18.26
N PHE A 288 6.38 -9.13 19.25
CA PHE A 288 7.70 -9.22 19.87
C PHE A 288 7.54 -9.39 21.37
N ASP A 289 7.94 -10.56 21.87
CA ASP A 289 7.85 -10.92 23.28
C ASP A 289 8.95 -11.94 23.62
N ILE A 290 9.94 -11.49 24.39
CA ILE A 290 11.13 -12.27 24.77
C ILE A 290 10.75 -13.45 25.68
N GLU A 291 9.64 -13.35 26.42
CA GLU A 291 9.17 -14.43 27.29
C GLU A 291 8.38 -15.49 26.53
N LEU A 292 7.81 -15.15 25.36
CA LEU A 292 6.92 -16.01 24.60
C LEU A 292 7.59 -16.66 23.38
N TYR A 293 8.44 -15.93 22.66
CA TYR A 293 9.02 -16.39 21.40
C TYR A 293 10.53 -16.59 21.51
N ALA A 294 11.00 -17.83 21.38
CA ALA A 294 12.42 -18.17 21.44
C ALA A 294 13.27 -17.41 20.40
N VAL A 295 12.71 -17.12 19.22
CA VAL A 295 13.38 -16.33 18.17
C VAL A 295 13.60 -14.86 18.57
N ASN A 296 12.95 -14.37 19.63
CA ASN A 296 13.17 -13.05 20.19
C ASN A 296 14.24 -13.06 21.30
N ASP A 297 14.92 -14.17 21.61
CA ASP A 297 15.94 -14.22 22.66
C ASP A 297 17.12 -13.25 22.32
N PRO A 298 17.40 -12.25 23.18
CA PRO A 298 18.52 -11.32 22.99
C PRO A 298 19.90 -11.99 22.85
N LYS A 299 20.06 -13.23 23.34
CA LYS A 299 21.31 -14.01 23.19
C LYS A 299 21.61 -14.38 21.75
N LEU A 300 20.63 -14.30 20.85
CA LEU A 300 20.82 -14.53 19.43
C LEU A 300 21.60 -13.40 18.74
N GLY A 301 21.80 -12.25 19.39
CA GLY A 301 22.55 -11.13 18.82
C GLY A 301 21.91 -10.64 17.52
N GLU A 302 22.69 -10.53 16.45
CA GLU A 302 22.21 -10.16 15.10
C GLU A 302 21.18 -11.15 14.54
N GLU A 303 21.15 -12.40 15.03
CA GLU A 303 20.18 -13.40 14.59
C GLU A 303 18.81 -13.21 15.23
N GLN A 304 18.69 -12.39 16.29
CA GLN A 304 17.42 -12.13 16.97
C GLN A 304 16.37 -11.64 15.96
N GLU A 305 15.23 -12.34 15.91
CA GLU A 305 14.10 -11.89 15.09
C GLU A 305 13.37 -10.76 15.81
N HIS A 306 13.00 -9.74 15.04
CA HIS A 306 12.15 -8.64 15.46
C HIS A 306 11.33 -8.17 14.26
N PRO A 307 10.24 -7.40 14.48
CA PRO A 307 9.32 -7.08 13.40
C PRO A 307 9.96 -6.42 12.18
N ALA A 308 10.91 -5.50 12.39
CA ALA A 308 11.64 -4.89 11.28
C ALA A 308 12.40 -5.92 10.42
N LYS A 309 13.06 -6.90 11.05
CA LYS A 309 13.81 -7.96 10.35
C LYS A 309 12.90 -8.88 9.54
N VAL A 310 11.67 -9.12 10.01
CA VAL A 310 10.70 -10.01 9.37
C VAL A 310 9.89 -9.30 8.27
N HIS A 311 9.52 -8.03 8.47
CA HIS A 311 8.58 -7.32 7.59
C HIS A 311 9.24 -6.28 6.69
N PHE A 312 10.54 -6.03 6.82
CA PHE A 312 11.22 -4.99 6.06
C PHE A 312 12.57 -5.46 5.52
N LEU A 313 12.78 -5.22 4.23
CA LEU A 313 14.06 -5.33 3.56
C LEU A 313 14.62 -3.91 3.38
N ASP A 314 15.86 -3.71 3.83
CA ASP A 314 16.65 -2.52 3.52
C ASP A 314 18.11 -2.90 3.37
N ASP A 315 18.57 -3.03 2.11
CA ASP A 315 19.93 -3.47 1.81
C ASP A 315 20.92 -2.33 1.54
N ARG A 316 20.47 -1.07 1.70
CA ARG A 316 21.27 0.14 1.39
C ARG A 316 22.54 0.26 2.23
N THR A 317 22.54 -0.32 3.42
CA THR A 317 23.66 -0.27 4.37
C THR A 317 24.70 -1.37 4.12
N LEU A 318 24.49 -2.27 3.14
CA LEU A 318 25.38 -3.41 2.87
C LEU A 318 26.63 -3.07 2.02
N GLY A 319 26.94 -1.79 1.82
CA GLY A 319 28.14 -1.34 1.12
C GLY A 319 28.22 -1.89 -0.31
N LYS A 320 29.29 -2.63 -0.64
CA LYS A 320 29.50 -3.16 -2.01
C LYS A 320 28.49 -4.23 -2.44
N GLU A 321 27.76 -4.82 -1.51
CA GLU A 321 26.72 -5.81 -1.79
C GLU A 321 25.31 -5.21 -1.88
N ALA A 322 25.18 -3.89 -1.63
CA ALA A 322 23.90 -3.19 -1.68
C ALA A 322 23.37 -3.13 -3.12
N THR A 323 22.08 -3.40 -3.27
CA THR A 323 21.35 -3.19 -4.53
C THR A 323 20.43 -1.97 -4.48
N ASP A 324 20.45 -1.23 -3.35
CA ASP A 324 19.55 -0.11 -3.04
C ASP A 324 18.07 -0.53 -3.19
N THR A 325 17.79 -1.74 -2.69
CA THR A 325 16.48 -2.36 -2.65
C THR A 325 15.89 -2.20 -1.25
N GLN A 326 14.67 -1.66 -1.22
CA GLN A 326 13.81 -1.77 -0.05
C GLN A 326 12.49 -2.41 -0.43
N ALA A 327 11.93 -3.15 0.51
CA ALA A 327 10.59 -3.68 0.37
C ALA A 327 9.96 -3.84 1.76
N PHE A 328 8.64 -3.79 1.82
CA PHE A 328 7.90 -4.26 2.99
C PHE A 328 6.90 -5.33 2.61
N ILE A 329 6.59 -6.18 3.58
CA ILE A 329 5.59 -7.24 3.47
C ILE A 329 4.71 -7.27 4.72
N THR A 330 3.41 -7.43 4.54
CA THR A 330 2.44 -7.64 5.62
C THR A 330 1.29 -8.49 5.08
N HIS A 331 0.53 -9.13 5.96
CA HIS A 331 -0.53 -10.05 5.55
C HIS A 331 -1.75 -9.97 6.46
N HIS A 332 -2.87 -10.45 5.94
CA HIS A 332 -4.00 -10.90 6.73
C HIS A 332 -4.48 -12.26 6.20
N ASP A 333 -5.67 -12.70 6.58
CA ASP A 333 -6.26 -13.99 6.21
C ASP A 333 -6.49 -14.19 4.69
N GLU A 334 -6.65 -13.11 3.92
CA GLU A 334 -6.99 -13.21 2.48
C GLU A 334 -5.85 -12.72 1.56
N VAL A 335 -4.93 -11.88 2.06
CA VAL A 335 -3.89 -11.21 1.26
C VAL A 335 -2.54 -11.21 1.94
N ILE A 336 -1.48 -11.36 1.14
CA ILE A 336 -0.13 -10.92 1.46
C ILE A 336 0.21 -9.75 0.53
N LEU A 337 0.45 -8.58 1.13
CA LEU A 337 0.80 -7.34 0.43
C LEU A 337 2.31 -7.16 0.43
N ILE A 338 2.89 -6.99 -0.76
CA ILE A 338 4.32 -6.76 -0.97
C ILE A 338 4.49 -5.46 -1.74
N ALA A 339 5.22 -4.51 -1.17
CA ALA A 339 5.53 -3.26 -1.86
C ALA A 339 7.04 -3.10 -1.98
N VAL A 340 7.51 -2.93 -3.22
CA VAL A 340 8.93 -2.78 -3.55
C VAL A 340 9.22 -1.32 -3.89
N ARG A 341 10.23 -0.77 -3.22
CA ARG A 341 10.68 0.62 -3.40
C ARG A 341 11.46 0.76 -4.69
N GLY A 342 11.27 1.90 -5.36
CA GLY A 342 12.20 2.37 -6.39
C GLY A 342 13.37 3.16 -5.79
N THR A 343 14.52 3.09 -6.43
CA THR A 343 15.71 3.78 -5.94
C THR A 343 15.61 5.30 -6.03
N SER A 344 16.00 6.04 -4.98
CA SER A 344 16.07 7.52 -5.03
C SER A 344 17.45 8.04 -5.40
N GLU A 345 18.52 7.31 -5.06
CA GLU A 345 19.91 7.74 -5.26
C GLU A 345 20.42 7.34 -6.67
N MET A 346 20.09 6.13 -7.16
CA MET A 346 20.41 5.67 -8.51
C MET A 346 19.69 6.38 -9.67
N LEU A 347 18.67 7.22 -9.47
CA LEU A 347 18.25 8.04 -10.62
C LEU A 347 19.42 8.95 -11.06
N ALA A 348 20.28 9.37 -10.12
CA ALA A 348 21.44 10.23 -10.36
C ALA A 348 22.61 9.48 -11.02
N ASP A 349 22.90 8.27 -10.54
CA ASP A 349 24.04 7.46 -10.98
C ASP A 349 23.66 6.39 -12.02
N GLY A 350 22.53 5.70 -11.90
CA GLY A 350 22.11 4.59 -12.77
C GLY A 350 21.73 4.98 -14.20
N LEU A 351 21.37 6.25 -14.43
CA LEU A 351 21.19 6.80 -15.77
C LEU A 351 22.51 7.23 -16.43
N ARG A 352 23.57 7.46 -15.63
CA ARG A 352 24.94 7.74 -16.10
C ARG A 352 25.79 6.46 -16.26
N ASP A 353 25.56 5.47 -15.40
CA ASP A 353 26.20 4.15 -15.39
C ASP A 353 25.30 3.06 -16.00
N ALA A 354 24.60 3.38 -17.10
CA ALA A 354 23.69 2.48 -17.80
C ALA A 354 24.41 1.25 -18.40
N ASP A 355 24.81 0.31 -17.55
CA ASP A 355 25.10 -1.06 -17.93
C ASP A 355 23.75 -1.77 -18.13
N ALA A 356 23.09 -1.45 -19.24
CA ALA A 356 21.83 -2.06 -19.69
C ALA A 356 21.99 -3.55 -20.10
N LEU A 357 23.01 -4.21 -19.57
CA LEU A 357 23.36 -5.59 -19.86
C LEU A 357 22.22 -6.51 -19.47
N GLN A 358 21.76 -7.22 -20.48
CA GLN A 358 20.85 -8.34 -20.34
C GLN A 358 21.64 -9.58 -19.90
N VAL A 359 21.12 -10.29 -18.90
CA VAL A 359 21.64 -11.58 -18.42
C VAL A 359 20.54 -12.63 -18.44
N PRO A 360 20.88 -13.92 -18.58
CA PRO A 360 19.87 -14.98 -18.54
C PRO A 360 19.09 -14.95 -17.23
N PHE A 361 17.76 -15.07 -17.33
CA PHE A 361 16.90 -15.34 -16.19
C PHE A 361 17.12 -16.80 -15.75
N GLU A 362 17.42 -17.09 -14.49
CA GLU A 362 17.82 -18.46 -14.10
C GLU A 362 16.59 -19.35 -13.85
N GLU A 363 15.47 -18.74 -13.48
CA GLU A 363 14.23 -19.46 -13.17
C GLU A 363 13.42 -19.83 -14.42
N GLY A 364 13.76 -19.31 -15.60
CA GLY A 364 13.03 -19.57 -16.85
C GLY A 364 13.77 -19.10 -18.09
N ASP A 365 13.08 -18.99 -19.23
CA ASP A 365 13.72 -18.53 -20.48
C ASP A 365 13.55 -17.02 -20.69
N GLY A 366 14.54 -16.43 -21.34
CA GLY A 366 14.63 -15.01 -21.65
C GLY A 366 15.80 -14.33 -20.94
N GLN A 367 15.95 -13.04 -21.19
CA GLN A 367 16.99 -12.21 -20.60
C GLN A 367 16.36 -11.07 -19.80
N VAL A 368 17.04 -10.70 -18.71
CA VAL A 368 16.61 -9.68 -17.75
C VAL A 368 17.72 -8.67 -17.50
N HIS A 369 17.35 -7.44 -17.14
CA HIS A 369 18.32 -6.41 -16.78
C HIS A 369 19.13 -6.83 -15.54
N ARG A 370 20.47 -6.90 -15.67
CA ARG A 370 21.36 -7.43 -14.61
C ARG A 370 21.14 -6.79 -13.24
N GLY A 371 21.03 -5.46 -13.20
CA GLY A 371 20.83 -4.73 -11.94
C GLY A 371 19.48 -5.03 -11.29
N PHE A 372 18.41 -5.13 -12.09
CA PHE A 372 17.06 -5.37 -11.55
C PHE A 372 16.95 -6.81 -11.09
N TYR A 373 17.62 -7.73 -11.78
CA TYR A 373 17.66 -9.13 -11.40
C TYR A 373 18.42 -9.34 -10.08
N GLY A 374 19.55 -8.65 -9.88
CA GLY A 374 20.26 -8.66 -8.59
C GLY A 374 19.37 -8.21 -7.42
N ALA A 375 18.68 -7.08 -7.60
CA ALA A 375 17.69 -6.58 -6.63
C ALA A 375 16.53 -7.57 -6.42
N ALA A 376 16.00 -8.16 -7.49
CA ALA A 376 14.93 -9.15 -7.43
C ALA A 376 15.34 -10.43 -6.68
N LYS A 377 16.60 -10.88 -6.80
CA LYS A 377 17.11 -12.01 -5.99
C LYS A 377 17.13 -11.71 -4.49
N LYS A 378 17.54 -10.49 -4.09
CA LYS A 378 17.49 -10.06 -2.69
C LYS A 378 16.05 -9.99 -2.17
N ALA A 379 15.15 -9.38 -2.96
CA ALA A 379 13.72 -9.34 -2.65
C ALA A 379 13.09 -10.74 -2.59
N ALA A 380 13.45 -11.64 -3.49
CA ALA A 380 12.94 -13.02 -3.53
C ALA A 380 13.37 -13.82 -2.31
N ALA A 381 14.62 -13.71 -1.85
CA ALA A 381 15.08 -14.36 -0.62
C ALA A 381 14.28 -13.87 0.60
N PHE A 382 14.08 -12.56 0.71
CA PHE A 382 13.28 -11.95 1.77
C PHE A 382 11.80 -12.41 1.72
N VAL A 383 11.17 -12.33 0.56
CA VAL A 383 9.75 -12.66 0.39
C VAL A 383 9.51 -14.16 0.56
N THR A 384 10.33 -15.04 -0.02
CA THR A 384 10.14 -16.49 0.12
C THR A 384 10.30 -16.96 1.57
N SER A 385 11.27 -16.41 2.32
CA SER A 385 11.40 -16.63 3.76
C SER A 385 10.13 -16.25 4.53
N TYR A 386 9.48 -15.15 4.15
CA TYR A 386 8.21 -14.76 4.75
C TYR A 386 7.05 -15.67 4.33
N LEU A 387 6.93 -15.99 3.04
CA LEU A 387 5.86 -16.84 2.51
C LEU A 387 5.92 -18.24 3.12
N ASP A 388 7.11 -18.81 3.34
CA ASP A 388 7.27 -20.13 3.96
C ASP A 388 6.70 -20.19 5.38
N ARG A 389 6.58 -19.04 6.05
CA ARG A 389 6.10 -18.93 7.42
C ARG A 389 4.61 -18.58 7.53
N PHE A 390 4.10 -17.78 6.59
CA PHE A 390 2.80 -17.11 6.74
C PHE A 390 1.82 -17.35 5.57
N HIS A 391 2.28 -17.95 4.47
CA HIS A 391 1.38 -18.27 3.36
C HIS A 391 0.55 -19.53 3.65
N THR A 392 -0.76 -19.36 3.74
CA THR A 392 -1.77 -20.40 3.92
C THR A 392 -2.78 -20.49 2.77
N GLY A 393 -2.58 -19.73 1.69
CA GLY A 393 -3.46 -19.71 0.51
C GLY A 393 -3.85 -18.32 0.03
N GLN A 394 -3.35 -17.27 0.68
CA GLN A 394 -3.69 -15.87 0.39
C GLN A 394 -3.36 -15.46 -1.05
N GLN A 395 -4.04 -14.42 -1.53
CA GLN A 395 -3.66 -13.71 -2.74
C GLN A 395 -2.37 -12.90 -2.50
N LEU A 396 -1.39 -13.01 -3.38
CA LEU A 396 -0.23 -12.12 -3.39
C LEU A 396 -0.55 -10.85 -4.17
N LEU A 397 -0.61 -9.71 -3.49
CA LEU A 397 -0.72 -8.39 -4.09
C LEU A 397 0.65 -7.72 -4.05
N ILE A 398 1.26 -7.56 -5.22
CA ILE A 398 2.62 -7.02 -5.38
C ILE A 398 2.52 -5.66 -6.06
N CYS A 399 3.17 -4.65 -5.51
CA CYS A 399 3.27 -3.35 -6.17
C CYS A 399 4.67 -2.73 -6.11
N GLY A 400 4.95 -1.84 -7.06
CA GLY A 400 6.23 -1.14 -7.12
C GLY A 400 6.21 0.08 -8.04
N HIS A 401 7.01 1.08 -7.69
CA HIS A 401 7.12 2.33 -8.42
C HIS A 401 8.53 2.48 -9.00
N SER A 402 8.64 3.08 -10.19
CA SER A 402 9.91 3.31 -10.87
C SER A 402 10.71 2.00 -10.97
N LEU A 403 11.98 2.00 -10.55
CA LEU A 403 12.80 0.78 -10.47
C LEU A 403 12.12 -0.36 -9.70
N GLY A 404 11.43 -0.05 -8.61
CA GLY A 404 10.75 -1.03 -7.77
C GLY A 404 9.67 -1.79 -8.53
N GLY A 405 9.07 -1.17 -9.56
CA GLY A 405 8.12 -1.87 -10.44
C GLY A 405 8.78 -2.90 -11.35
N ALA A 406 10.01 -2.63 -11.83
CA ALA A 406 10.79 -3.62 -12.58
C ALA A 406 11.22 -4.79 -11.70
N VAL A 407 11.70 -4.50 -10.48
CA VAL A 407 12.04 -5.53 -9.48
C VAL A 407 10.82 -6.37 -9.10
N ALA A 408 9.67 -5.72 -8.89
CA ALA A 408 8.40 -6.40 -8.59
C ALA A 408 7.94 -7.34 -9.72
N LEU A 409 8.16 -6.99 -10.98
CA LEU A 409 7.88 -7.87 -12.12
C LEU A 409 8.75 -9.13 -12.10
N LEU A 410 10.07 -8.97 -11.92
CA LEU A 410 10.98 -10.11 -11.87
C LEU A 410 10.68 -11.00 -10.65
N LEU A 411 10.46 -10.40 -9.48
CA LEU A 411 10.03 -11.09 -8.27
C LEU A 411 8.75 -11.90 -8.50
N SER A 412 7.74 -11.31 -9.15
CA SER A 412 6.46 -11.98 -9.43
C SER A 412 6.66 -13.23 -10.28
N GLU A 413 7.51 -13.16 -11.31
CA GLU A 413 7.80 -14.31 -12.16
C GLU A 413 8.64 -15.37 -11.44
N MET A 414 9.60 -14.97 -10.61
CA MET A 414 10.36 -15.90 -9.76
C MET A 414 9.44 -16.66 -8.80
N LEU A 415 8.49 -15.96 -8.16
CA LEU A 415 7.50 -16.58 -7.27
C LEU A 415 6.57 -17.52 -8.03
N ARG A 416 6.05 -17.12 -9.20
CA ARG A 416 5.18 -17.97 -10.03
C ARG A 416 5.86 -19.28 -10.44
N ARG A 417 7.18 -19.24 -10.63
CA ARG A 417 8.00 -20.40 -11.03
C ARG A 417 8.57 -21.20 -9.86
N ARG A 418 8.32 -20.78 -8.61
CA ARG A 418 8.82 -21.47 -7.43
C ARG A 418 8.21 -22.88 -7.35
N ALA A 419 9.05 -23.89 -7.44
CA ALA A 419 8.61 -25.28 -7.45
C ALA A 419 7.84 -25.63 -6.17
N GLY A 420 6.72 -26.34 -6.33
CA GLY A 420 5.86 -26.79 -5.22
C GLY A 420 4.82 -25.77 -4.74
N PHE A 421 4.74 -24.59 -5.36
CA PHE A 421 3.78 -23.55 -5.00
C PHE A 421 2.96 -23.10 -6.21
N ASP A 422 1.69 -22.77 -5.97
CA ASP A 422 0.77 -22.17 -6.95
C ASP A 422 0.23 -20.86 -6.40
N TYR A 423 1.10 -19.83 -6.44
CA TYR A 423 0.75 -18.53 -5.90
C TYR A 423 -0.19 -17.77 -6.82
N ARG A 424 -1.30 -17.28 -6.27
CA ARG A 424 -2.19 -16.35 -6.97
C ARG A 424 -1.58 -14.95 -6.88
N ILE A 425 -1.01 -14.45 -7.99
CA ILE A 425 -0.26 -13.19 -8.02
C ILE A 425 -1.01 -12.12 -8.81
N GLN A 426 -1.09 -10.92 -8.26
CA GLN A 426 -1.46 -9.70 -8.97
C GLN A 426 -0.38 -8.64 -8.79
N LEU A 427 -0.04 -7.99 -9.89
CA LEU A 427 1.05 -7.02 -9.95
C LEU A 427 0.54 -5.66 -10.42
N TYR A 428 0.84 -4.62 -9.65
CA TYR A 428 0.57 -3.22 -10.00
C TYR A 428 1.86 -2.41 -10.01
N THR A 429 2.23 -1.87 -11.17
CA THR A 429 3.44 -1.06 -11.30
C THR A 429 3.14 0.37 -11.73
N TYR A 430 3.95 1.32 -11.27
CA TYR A 430 3.77 2.75 -11.53
C TYR A 430 5.07 3.30 -12.10
N GLY A 431 5.06 3.83 -13.33
CA GLY A 431 6.26 4.42 -13.93
C GLY A 431 7.43 3.45 -14.11
N ALA A 432 7.16 2.15 -14.23
CA ALA A 432 8.19 1.12 -14.26
C ALA A 432 8.89 1.06 -15.63
N PRO A 433 10.24 0.98 -15.67
CA PRO A 433 11.00 0.78 -16.89
C PRO A 433 10.81 -0.63 -17.47
N ARG A 434 11.33 -0.87 -18.67
CA ARG A 434 11.42 -2.23 -19.23
C ARG A 434 12.45 -3.04 -18.43
N ALA A 435 12.08 -4.26 -18.03
CA ALA A 435 12.91 -5.09 -17.16
C ALA A 435 13.59 -6.27 -17.88
N ALA A 436 13.05 -6.70 -19.02
CA ALA A 436 13.40 -7.96 -19.67
C ALA A 436 13.12 -7.95 -21.17
N ASP A 437 13.59 -8.97 -21.89
CA ASP A 437 13.36 -9.16 -23.33
C ASP A 437 11.97 -9.71 -23.67
N ALA A 438 11.68 -9.78 -24.98
CA ALA A 438 10.43 -10.31 -25.50
C ALA A 438 10.17 -11.77 -25.06
N THR A 439 11.21 -12.62 -25.04
CA THR A 439 11.11 -14.01 -24.60
C THR A 439 10.64 -14.12 -23.16
N PHE A 440 11.23 -13.37 -22.23
CA PHE A 440 10.77 -13.29 -20.84
C PHE A 440 9.32 -12.79 -20.78
N THR A 441 8.99 -11.71 -21.48
CA THR A 441 7.63 -11.14 -21.39
C THR A 441 6.55 -12.09 -21.88
N LYS A 442 6.84 -12.92 -22.89
CA LYS A 442 5.95 -13.97 -23.38
C LYS A 442 5.79 -15.07 -22.33
N ASN A 443 6.89 -15.49 -21.72
CA ASN A 443 6.88 -16.52 -20.68
C ASN A 443 6.19 -16.09 -19.39
N ALA A 444 6.19 -14.79 -19.11
CA ALA A 444 5.53 -14.16 -17.96
C ALA A 444 4.06 -13.79 -18.22
N GLU A 445 3.53 -13.99 -19.44
CA GLU A 445 2.15 -13.65 -19.85
C GLU A 445 1.04 -14.06 -18.85
N PRO A 446 1.12 -15.22 -18.15
CA PRO A 446 0.11 -15.60 -17.17
C PRO A 446 -0.01 -14.66 -15.95
N LEU A 447 0.98 -13.79 -15.69
CA LEU A 447 0.92 -12.85 -14.57
C LEU A 447 -0.12 -11.75 -14.83
N ALA A 448 -1.07 -11.61 -13.90
CA ALA A 448 -2.02 -10.49 -13.89
C ALA A 448 -1.30 -9.17 -13.54
N HIS A 449 -0.74 -8.50 -14.55
CA HIS A 449 0.05 -7.28 -14.38
C HIS A 449 -0.63 -6.06 -14.99
N HIS A 450 -0.94 -5.08 -14.16
CA HIS A 450 -1.42 -3.75 -14.56
C HIS A 450 -0.31 -2.71 -14.37
N ARG A 451 0.09 -2.06 -15.47
CA ARG A 451 1.10 -0.99 -15.42
C ARG A 451 0.43 0.37 -15.59
N MET A 452 0.71 1.31 -14.69
CA MET A 452 0.26 2.69 -14.77
C MET A 452 1.38 3.56 -15.31
N VAL A 453 1.08 4.37 -16.33
CA VAL A 453 2.02 5.34 -16.91
C VAL A 453 1.34 6.71 -16.96
N ASN A 454 2.00 7.71 -16.38
CA ASN A 454 1.60 9.10 -16.54
C ASN A 454 2.17 9.64 -17.88
N HIS A 455 1.37 10.34 -18.67
CA HIS A 455 1.69 10.70 -20.07
C HIS A 455 3.09 11.31 -20.27
N ASN A 456 3.52 12.16 -19.33
CA ASN A 456 4.78 12.91 -19.42
C ASN A 456 5.92 12.26 -18.62
N ASP A 457 5.76 11.01 -18.16
CA ASP A 457 6.82 10.27 -17.48
C ASP A 457 7.77 9.63 -18.51
N PRO A 458 9.07 9.98 -18.53
CA PRO A 458 10.03 9.40 -19.46
C PRO A 458 10.55 8.01 -19.04
N ILE A 459 10.38 7.60 -17.77
CA ILE A 459 11.01 6.38 -17.24
C ILE A 459 10.47 5.09 -17.86
N PRO A 460 9.15 4.92 -18.07
CA PRO A 460 8.63 3.74 -18.77
C PRO A 460 9.24 3.54 -20.15
N SER A 461 9.71 4.60 -20.78
CA SER A 461 10.29 4.53 -22.12
C SER A 461 11.75 4.06 -22.13
N VAL A 462 12.39 3.87 -20.96
CA VAL A 462 13.77 3.37 -20.82
C VAL A 462 13.84 1.99 -20.14
N PRO A 463 14.86 1.16 -20.41
CA PRO A 463 15.73 1.23 -21.58
C PRO A 463 14.91 1.22 -22.88
N GLY A 464 15.37 1.98 -23.88
CA GLY A 464 14.80 1.90 -25.22
C GLY A 464 14.98 0.49 -25.78
N SER A 465 14.10 0.07 -26.68
CA SER A 465 14.20 -1.25 -27.33
C SER A 465 15.58 -1.52 -27.93
N TRP A 466 16.27 -0.46 -28.38
CA TRP A 466 17.61 -0.48 -28.99
C TRP A 466 18.79 -0.47 -28.00
N MET A 467 18.64 -0.37 -26.69
CA MET A 467 19.78 -0.08 -25.78
C MET A 467 20.63 -1.32 -25.37
N ASN A 468 20.83 -2.30 -26.25
CA ASN A 468 21.51 -3.57 -25.93
C ASN A 468 23.06 -3.57 -26.06
N THR A 469 23.77 -2.50 -25.66
CA THR A 469 25.23 -2.42 -25.89
C THR A 469 26.03 -1.89 -24.71
N ARG A 470 27.20 -2.53 -24.43
CA ARG A 470 28.25 -2.02 -23.52
C ARG A 470 28.72 -0.64 -23.99
N ALA A 471 28.98 0.27 -23.06
CA ALA A 471 29.35 1.68 -23.28
C ALA A 471 30.62 1.96 -24.15
N GLY A 472 31.28 0.93 -24.70
CA GLY A 472 32.53 1.04 -25.47
C GLY A 472 32.39 0.97 -27.00
N VAL A 473 31.20 0.88 -27.58
CA VAL A 473 31.02 0.77 -29.05
C VAL A 473 30.11 1.87 -29.60
N TYR A 474 30.47 3.13 -29.36
CA TYR A 474 29.90 4.27 -30.10
C TYR A 474 30.88 4.71 -31.20
N GLY A 475 31.09 3.85 -32.19
CA GLY A 475 31.88 4.16 -33.39
C GLY A 475 31.00 4.72 -34.51
N THR A 476 30.92 6.05 -34.60
CA THR A 476 30.85 6.90 -35.83
C THR A 476 29.98 6.54 -37.06
N GLY A 477 29.14 5.50 -37.06
CA GLY A 477 28.48 5.00 -38.29
C GLY A 477 26.97 5.26 -38.44
N ALA A 478 26.21 5.46 -37.36
CA ALA A 478 24.74 5.48 -37.41
C ALA A 478 24.10 6.89 -37.35
N ALA A 479 24.90 7.95 -37.31
CA ALA A 479 24.44 9.30 -36.97
C ALA A 479 23.97 10.17 -38.15
N LEU A 480 24.02 9.70 -39.40
CA LEU A 480 24.00 10.62 -40.57
C LEU A 480 22.82 10.52 -41.56
N THR A 481 21.69 9.86 -41.24
CA THR A 481 20.60 9.71 -42.24
C THR A 481 19.19 10.16 -41.82
N PHE A 482 19.03 10.93 -40.74
CA PHE A 482 17.69 11.34 -40.27
C PHE A 482 17.57 12.84 -40.02
N VAL A 483 17.71 13.61 -41.09
CA VAL A 483 17.38 15.04 -41.11
C VAL A 483 15.96 15.14 -41.67
N ASN A 484 15.02 15.72 -40.90
CA ASN A 484 13.60 15.96 -41.23
C ASN A 484 12.55 14.88 -40.90
N VAL A 485 12.84 13.91 -40.03
CA VAL A 485 11.80 13.01 -39.52
C VAL A 485 11.25 13.58 -38.20
N PRO A 486 9.92 13.69 -38.00
CA PRO A 486 9.35 14.20 -36.76
C PRO A 486 9.96 13.51 -35.54
N VAL A 487 10.31 14.31 -34.55
CA VAL A 487 11.01 13.96 -33.30
C VAL A 487 10.60 12.59 -32.70
N GLY A 488 9.30 12.31 -32.61
CA GLY A 488 8.73 11.06 -32.07
C GLY A 488 9.11 9.78 -32.84
N LEU A 489 9.50 9.89 -34.11
CA LEU A 489 9.87 8.77 -34.99
C LEU A 489 11.36 8.42 -34.96
N SER A 490 12.22 9.33 -34.50
CA SER A 490 13.67 9.14 -34.54
C SER A 490 14.15 7.95 -33.68
N VAL A 491 13.51 7.73 -32.53
CA VAL A 491 13.76 6.60 -31.61
C VAL A 491 13.22 5.28 -32.17
N PHE A 492 12.06 5.35 -32.84
CA PHE A 492 11.47 4.21 -33.52
C PHE A 492 12.37 3.69 -34.63
N VAL A 493 12.98 4.58 -35.42
CA VAL A 493 13.93 4.21 -36.46
C VAL A 493 15.26 3.68 -35.90
N ALA A 494 15.75 4.24 -34.78
CA ALA A 494 16.92 3.70 -34.08
C ALA A 494 16.69 2.26 -33.57
N GLY A 495 15.46 1.95 -33.12
CA GLY A 495 14.97 0.62 -32.74
C GLY A 495 15.15 -0.48 -33.79
N ILE A 496 15.06 -0.12 -35.07
CA ILE A 496 15.11 -1.05 -36.21
C ILE A 496 16.56 -1.35 -36.62
N THR A 497 17.48 -0.43 -36.33
CA THR A 497 18.88 -0.51 -36.80
C THR A 497 19.81 -1.34 -35.90
N ASN A 498 19.36 -1.77 -34.71
CA ASN A 498 20.20 -2.56 -33.81
C ASN A 498 20.01 -4.07 -34.04
N TRP A 499 20.98 -4.69 -34.71
CA TRP A 499 20.95 -6.09 -35.18
C TRP A 499 21.71 -7.07 -34.25
N THR A 500 21.94 -6.72 -32.98
CA THR A 500 22.62 -7.61 -32.03
C THR A 500 21.83 -7.77 -30.72
N GLY A 501 21.03 -8.84 -30.62
CA GLY A 501 20.28 -9.31 -29.44
C GLY A 501 18.79 -8.96 -29.41
N GLU A 502 17.99 -9.66 -28.58
CA GLU A 502 16.55 -9.38 -28.42
C GLU A 502 16.32 -8.05 -27.68
N ASN A 503 15.33 -7.29 -28.15
CA ASN A 503 15.00 -5.97 -27.62
C ASN A 503 14.26 -6.08 -26.28
N TYR A 504 14.54 -5.14 -25.37
CA TYR A 504 13.74 -4.99 -24.14
C TYR A 504 12.26 -4.79 -24.46
N ALA A 505 11.40 -5.44 -23.69
CA ALA A 505 9.94 -5.43 -23.85
C ALA A 505 9.21 -5.14 -22.53
N HIS A 506 7.94 -4.80 -22.67
CA HIS A 506 7.05 -4.43 -21.58
C HIS A 506 6.02 -5.55 -21.32
N HIS A 507 6.13 -6.30 -20.22
CA HIS A 507 5.12 -7.29 -19.79
C HIS A 507 3.87 -6.66 -19.11
N GLY A 508 2.63 -7.00 -19.46
CA GLY A 508 1.42 -6.57 -18.73
C GLY A 508 0.58 -5.48 -19.41
N THR A 509 -0.62 -5.21 -18.89
CA THR A 509 -1.61 -4.33 -19.49
C THR A 509 -1.35 -2.85 -19.17
N LEU A 510 -1.12 -2.04 -20.20
CA LEU A 510 -0.92 -0.59 -20.06
C LEU A 510 -2.19 0.14 -19.65
N ARG A 511 -2.10 0.93 -18.58
CA ARG A 511 -3.07 1.93 -18.12
C ARG A 511 -2.39 3.30 -18.23
N HIS A 512 -2.62 3.98 -19.35
CA HIS A 512 -2.00 5.25 -19.64
C HIS A 512 -2.93 6.39 -19.20
N PHE A 513 -2.45 7.26 -18.33
CA PHE A 513 -3.17 8.47 -17.90
C PHE A 513 -2.81 9.63 -18.81
N LEU A 514 -3.78 10.11 -19.58
CA LEU A 514 -3.65 11.25 -20.48
C LEU A 514 -4.41 12.46 -19.92
N PRO A 515 -3.72 13.52 -19.49
CA PRO A 515 -4.35 14.81 -19.24
C PRO A 515 -4.88 15.41 -20.55
N VAL A 516 -6.10 15.97 -20.50
CA VAL A 516 -6.76 16.65 -21.62
C VAL A 516 -7.13 18.07 -21.18
N GLU A 517 -6.57 19.07 -21.85
CA GLU A 517 -6.82 20.49 -21.56
C GLU A 517 -7.62 21.14 -22.69
N PHE A 518 -8.80 21.68 -22.37
CA PHE A 518 -9.65 22.41 -23.34
C PHE A 518 -9.51 23.94 -23.22
N GLY A 519 -8.74 24.41 -22.25
CA GLY A 519 -8.49 25.83 -21.97
C GLY A 519 -7.83 26.02 -20.59
N ARG A 520 -7.61 27.26 -20.16
CA ARG A 520 -6.91 27.56 -18.88
C ARG A 520 -7.62 27.02 -17.62
N GLN A 521 -8.94 26.80 -17.67
CA GLN A 521 -9.75 26.39 -16.52
C GLN A 521 -10.45 25.04 -16.70
N GLU A 522 -10.51 24.49 -17.92
CA GLU A 522 -11.20 23.23 -18.20
C GLU A 522 -10.19 22.12 -18.45
N LYS A 523 -10.01 21.30 -17.41
CA LYS A 523 -9.02 20.22 -17.33
C LYS A 523 -9.70 18.89 -17.06
N SER A 524 -9.37 17.89 -17.85
CA SER A 524 -9.92 16.54 -17.76
C SER A 524 -8.84 15.48 -17.95
N SER A 525 -9.14 14.21 -17.78
CA SER A 525 -8.22 13.11 -18.04
C SER A 525 -8.89 11.88 -18.61
N ILE A 526 -8.13 11.10 -19.35
CA ILE A 526 -8.53 9.79 -19.86
C ILE A 526 -7.55 8.75 -19.36
N LEU A 527 -8.07 7.66 -18.77
CA LEU A 527 -7.31 6.43 -18.58
C LEU A 527 -7.65 5.47 -19.72
N TRP A 528 -6.65 5.04 -20.47
CA TRP A 528 -6.82 4.21 -21.67
C TRP A 528 -5.62 3.31 -21.95
N THR A 529 -5.70 2.49 -23.00
CA THR A 529 -4.71 1.45 -23.33
C THR A 529 -4.12 1.62 -24.74
N PRO A 530 -3.35 2.71 -25.00
CA PRO A 530 -2.77 2.94 -26.33
C PRO A 530 -1.77 1.83 -26.71
N SER A 531 -1.66 1.56 -28.01
CA SER A 531 -0.72 0.57 -28.57
C SER A 531 0.37 1.17 -29.44
N CYS A 532 0.31 2.47 -29.74
CA CYS A 532 1.23 3.16 -30.65
C CYS A 532 2.43 3.75 -29.92
N ASP A 533 3.61 3.57 -30.51
CA ASP A 533 4.87 4.02 -29.93
C ASP A 533 4.95 5.55 -29.87
N THR A 534 4.26 6.25 -30.78
CA THR A 534 4.17 7.72 -30.82
C THR A 534 3.65 8.31 -29.50
N ILE A 535 2.71 7.62 -28.84
CA ILE A 535 2.15 8.07 -27.55
C ILE A 535 2.94 7.45 -26.41
N THR A 536 3.26 6.16 -26.49
CA THR A 536 3.88 5.44 -25.37
C THR A 536 5.36 5.75 -25.19
N GLN A 537 6.04 6.34 -26.18
CA GLN A 537 7.48 6.69 -26.14
C GLN A 537 7.76 8.19 -26.30
N GLN A 538 6.72 9.04 -26.31
CA GLN A 538 6.83 10.47 -26.60
C GLN A 538 7.85 11.19 -25.70
N ALA A 539 7.82 10.90 -24.40
CA ALA A 539 8.69 11.54 -23.42
C ALA A 539 10.18 11.18 -23.61
N ALA A 540 10.50 9.94 -24.00
CA ALA A 540 11.90 9.57 -24.30
C ALA A 540 12.42 10.20 -25.59
N CYS A 541 11.58 10.36 -26.61
CA CYS A 541 11.96 11.04 -27.85
C CYS A 541 12.43 12.48 -27.59
N GLN A 542 11.67 13.24 -26.79
CA GLN A 542 12.01 14.62 -26.47
C GLN A 542 13.37 14.76 -25.76
N VAL A 543 13.70 13.81 -24.90
CA VAL A 543 15.00 13.75 -24.19
C VAL A 543 16.15 13.39 -25.14
N ALA A 544 15.96 12.37 -25.99
CA ALA A 544 17.01 11.86 -26.87
C ALA A 544 17.50 12.88 -27.91
N LEU A 545 16.61 13.73 -28.42
CA LEU A 545 16.96 14.74 -29.43
C LEU A 545 17.79 15.89 -28.89
N GLN A 546 17.65 16.21 -27.60
CA GLN A 546 18.43 17.26 -26.96
C GLN A 546 19.92 16.89 -26.86
N HIS A 547 20.23 15.60 -26.77
CA HIS A 547 21.61 15.11 -26.77
C HIS A 547 22.29 15.17 -28.15
N ARG A 548 21.53 15.27 -29.25
CA ARG A 548 22.06 15.20 -30.63
C ARG A 548 22.47 16.56 -31.21
N HIS A 549 21.98 17.67 -30.66
CA HIS A 549 22.06 18.99 -31.30
C HIS A 549 22.94 20.05 -30.61
N GLY A 550 23.74 19.71 -29.59
CA GLY A 550 24.83 20.55 -29.08
C GLY A 550 24.52 22.06 -28.89
N LEU A 551 24.07 22.42 -27.66
CA LEU A 551 23.88 23.75 -27.02
C LEU A 551 22.44 24.31 -26.99
N PRO A 552 22.01 25.04 -25.93
CA PRO A 552 22.75 25.51 -24.74
C PRO A 552 22.55 24.65 -23.48
N ASP A 553 23.37 24.93 -22.46
CA ASP A 553 23.39 24.31 -21.13
C ASP A 553 21.99 24.28 -20.49
N ARG A 554 21.36 23.10 -20.52
CA ARG A 554 20.07 22.81 -19.85
C ARG A 554 20.19 21.49 -19.11
N PRO A 555 19.52 21.36 -17.97
CA PRO A 555 19.96 20.44 -16.95
C PRO A 555 19.59 18.98 -17.32
N SER A 556 20.32 18.01 -16.76
CA SER A 556 20.27 16.58 -17.11
C SER A 556 18.86 15.96 -17.06
N LEU A 557 18.64 14.76 -17.64
CA LEU A 557 17.36 14.02 -17.55
C LEU A 557 16.80 13.99 -16.12
N LEU A 558 17.69 13.87 -15.12
CA LEU A 558 17.38 14.03 -13.70
C LEU A 558 16.76 15.37 -13.33
N ALA A 559 17.34 16.47 -13.77
CA ALA A 559 16.78 17.77 -13.54
C ALA A 559 15.46 17.95 -14.30
N GLN A 560 15.29 17.34 -15.47
CA GLN A 560 14.00 17.31 -16.16
C GLN A 560 12.95 16.50 -15.39
N LEU A 561 13.32 15.39 -14.76
CA LEU A 561 12.46 14.60 -13.86
C LEU A 561 12.06 15.41 -12.62
N VAL A 562 13.02 16.12 -12.01
CA VAL A 562 12.79 17.07 -10.91
C VAL A 562 11.87 18.21 -11.34
N HIS A 563 11.97 18.69 -12.59
CA HIS A 563 11.11 19.74 -13.14
C HIS A 563 9.74 19.24 -13.65
N THR A 564 9.58 17.96 -14.03
CA THR A 564 8.33 17.45 -14.61
C THR A 564 7.34 16.92 -13.59
N GLY A 565 7.74 16.56 -12.35
CA GLY A 565 6.86 16.12 -11.27
C GLY A 565 6.06 14.81 -11.52
N ASN A 566 5.84 14.46 -12.78
CA ASN A 566 4.94 13.42 -13.28
C ASN A 566 5.45 12.01 -13.03
N HIS A 567 6.77 11.83 -12.87
CA HIS A 567 7.36 10.56 -12.49
C HIS A 567 7.22 10.28 -10.99
N PHE A 568 7.17 11.29 -10.13
CA PHE A 568 7.10 11.04 -8.68
C PHE A 568 5.70 10.58 -8.25
N MET A 569 5.64 9.80 -7.18
CA MET A 569 4.36 9.28 -6.67
C MET A 569 3.43 10.39 -6.17
N VAL A 570 3.86 11.17 -5.16
CA VAL A 570 3.02 12.17 -4.48
C VAL A 570 2.55 13.31 -5.40
N PRO A 571 3.41 13.93 -6.24
CA PRO A 571 2.97 15.01 -7.12
C PRO A 571 2.50 14.53 -8.51
N GLY A 572 2.66 13.25 -8.86
CA GLY A 572 2.33 12.71 -10.20
C GLY A 572 1.33 11.55 -10.16
N TYR A 573 1.81 10.36 -9.83
CA TYR A 573 1.01 9.12 -9.93
C TYR A 573 -0.19 9.07 -8.99
N ILE A 574 -0.05 9.46 -7.72
CA ILE A 574 -1.15 9.46 -6.75
C ILE A 574 -2.29 10.38 -7.22
N PRO A 575 -2.06 11.66 -7.57
CA PRO A 575 -3.11 12.51 -8.11
C PRO A 575 -3.77 11.94 -9.38
N ALA A 576 -3.01 11.30 -10.27
CA ALA A 576 -3.56 10.67 -11.47
C ALA A 576 -4.46 9.46 -11.14
N CYS A 577 -4.03 8.61 -10.21
CA CYS A 577 -4.82 7.46 -9.74
C CYS A 577 -6.08 7.93 -9.00
N TRP A 578 -5.96 8.98 -8.18
CA TRP A 578 -7.07 9.60 -7.48
C TRP A 578 -8.09 10.18 -8.47
N ALA A 579 -7.63 10.95 -9.46
CA ALA A 579 -8.48 11.53 -10.49
C ALA A 579 -9.23 10.44 -11.27
N THR A 580 -8.55 9.34 -11.59
CA THR A 580 -9.15 8.16 -12.22
C THR A 580 -10.27 7.58 -11.35
N LEU A 581 -9.99 7.29 -10.07
CA LEU A 581 -10.99 6.74 -9.15
C LEU A 581 -12.23 7.65 -9.05
N ARG A 582 -12.03 8.95 -8.88
CA ARG A 582 -13.13 9.92 -8.81
C ARG A 582 -13.94 10.01 -10.09
N ARG A 583 -13.27 10.02 -11.24
CA ARG A 583 -13.93 10.07 -12.54
C ARG A 583 -14.77 8.81 -12.77
N TRP A 584 -14.25 7.63 -12.40
CA TRP A 584 -14.95 6.36 -12.56
C TRP A 584 -16.15 6.26 -11.59
N GLN A 585 -16.00 6.76 -10.36
CA GLN A 585 -17.13 6.90 -9.41
C GLN A 585 -18.23 7.81 -9.98
N GLN A 586 -17.87 8.96 -10.57
CA GLN A 586 -18.83 9.88 -11.17
C GLN A 586 -19.54 9.25 -12.38
N ALA A 587 -18.79 8.62 -13.28
CA ALA A 587 -19.36 7.95 -14.45
C ALA A 587 -20.29 6.80 -14.05
N GLN A 588 -19.92 5.98 -13.07
CA GLN A 588 -20.75 4.90 -12.54
C GLN A 588 -22.04 5.44 -11.91
N ALA A 589 -21.95 6.49 -11.08
CA ALA A 589 -23.12 7.07 -10.43
C ALA A 589 -24.08 7.78 -11.41
N ALA A 590 -23.55 8.38 -12.48
CA ALA A 590 -24.34 9.07 -13.50
C ALA A 590 -24.85 8.14 -14.62
N GLY A 591 -24.35 6.90 -14.70
CA GLY A 591 -24.56 6.03 -15.87
C GLY A 591 -23.91 6.56 -17.15
N ASP A 592 -22.87 7.40 -17.01
CA ASP A 592 -22.13 8.02 -18.11
C ASP A 592 -20.99 7.11 -18.61
N THR A 593 -20.37 7.51 -19.71
CA THR A 593 -19.24 6.80 -20.35
C THR A 593 -17.89 7.32 -19.84
N LEU A 594 -16.85 6.49 -19.94
CA LEU A 594 -15.50 6.85 -19.48
C LEU A 594 -14.88 8.02 -20.22
N VAL A 595 -15.25 8.18 -21.50
CA VAL A 595 -14.78 9.26 -22.37
C VAL A 595 -15.97 9.99 -22.95
N THR A 596 -15.98 11.31 -22.78
CA THR A 596 -16.99 12.21 -23.36
C THR A 596 -16.74 12.39 -24.87
N LYS A 597 -17.77 12.83 -25.60
CA LYS A 597 -17.66 13.15 -27.03
C LYS A 597 -16.54 14.17 -27.32
N ARG A 598 -16.43 15.22 -26.50
CA ARG A 598 -15.46 16.32 -26.69
C ARG A 598 -14.02 15.86 -26.48
N GLU A 599 -13.77 15.01 -25.47
CA GLU A 599 -12.45 14.40 -25.26
C GLU A 599 -12.10 13.41 -26.36
N TYR A 600 -13.07 12.60 -26.78
CA TYR A 600 -12.90 11.69 -27.91
C TYR A 600 -12.47 12.46 -29.16
N GLU A 601 -13.20 13.52 -29.53
CA GLU A 601 -12.90 14.33 -30.71
C GLU A 601 -11.53 15.01 -30.61
N TRP A 602 -11.18 15.53 -29.43
CA TRP A 602 -9.87 16.15 -29.20
C TRP A 602 -8.71 15.16 -29.45
N VAL A 603 -8.78 13.97 -28.84
CA VAL A 603 -7.72 12.95 -29.00
C VAL A 603 -7.77 12.35 -30.41
N ALA A 604 -8.94 12.03 -30.95
CA ALA A 604 -9.11 11.47 -32.29
C ALA A 604 -8.53 12.40 -33.37
N ASN A 605 -8.77 13.71 -33.27
CA ASN A 605 -8.21 14.70 -34.18
C ASN A 605 -6.68 14.77 -34.07
N ALA A 606 -6.12 14.66 -32.87
CA ALA A 606 -4.66 14.58 -32.68
C ALA A 606 -4.07 13.32 -33.35
N LEU A 607 -4.69 12.14 -33.13
CA LEU A 607 -4.27 10.89 -33.77
C LEU A 607 -4.38 10.95 -35.30
N ALA A 608 -5.41 11.59 -35.83
CA ALA A 608 -5.60 11.76 -37.28
C ALA A 608 -4.49 12.64 -37.89
N ARG A 609 -4.13 13.76 -37.23
CA ARG A 609 -3.03 14.64 -37.66
C ARG A 609 -1.70 13.90 -37.69
N ILE A 610 -1.37 13.17 -36.62
CA ILE A 610 -0.16 12.34 -36.53
C ILE A 610 -0.16 11.31 -37.66
N THR A 611 -1.26 10.57 -37.85
CA THR A 611 -1.38 9.58 -38.92
C THR A 611 -1.15 10.18 -40.31
N GLN A 612 -1.64 11.41 -40.55
CA GLN A 612 -1.43 12.11 -41.81
C GLN A 612 0.04 12.49 -42.02
N GLN A 613 0.72 12.97 -40.98
CA GLN A 613 2.16 13.28 -41.01
C GLN A 613 3.00 12.03 -41.32
N LEU A 614 2.71 10.90 -40.67
CA LEU A 614 3.42 9.65 -40.96
C LEU A 614 3.25 9.18 -42.41
N ARG A 615 2.04 9.35 -42.96
CA ARG A 615 1.76 9.02 -44.36
C ARG A 615 2.47 9.95 -45.34
N SER A 616 2.59 11.24 -45.02
CA SER A 616 3.35 12.17 -45.88
C SER A 616 4.84 11.83 -45.87
N GLU A 617 5.40 11.51 -44.70
CA GLU A 617 6.81 11.10 -44.58
C GLU A 617 7.08 9.80 -45.35
N THR A 618 6.22 8.79 -45.20
CA THR A 618 6.35 7.51 -45.93
C THR A 618 6.38 7.75 -47.45
N ARG A 619 5.47 8.59 -47.97
CA ARG A 619 5.42 8.94 -49.41
C ARG A 619 6.63 9.75 -49.87
N ALA A 620 7.13 10.67 -49.05
CA ALA A 620 8.32 11.46 -49.39
C ALA A 620 9.56 10.57 -49.50
N MET A 621 9.71 9.59 -48.61
CA MET A 621 10.81 8.62 -48.66
C MET A 621 10.72 7.66 -49.84
N GLU A 622 9.52 7.28 -50.26
CA GLU A 622 9.29 6.49 -51.49
C GLU A 622 9.67 7.27 -52.76
N GLN A 623 9.46 8.59 -52.79
CA GLN A 623 9.71 9.44 -53.96
C GLN A 623 11.17 9.91 -54.10
N GLY A 624 11.95 9.91 -53.01
CA GLY A 624 13.30 10.47 -52.95
C GLY A 624 14.48 9.52 -53.24
N ALA A 625 14.26 8.24 -53.55
CA ALA A 625 15.33 7.24 -53.59
C ALA A 625 15.80 6.85 -55.02
N PRO A 626 17.03 7.19 -55.45
CA PRO A 626 17.52 6.83 -56.79
C PRO A 626 17.90 5.35 -56.97
N ASN A 627 17.95 4.54 -55.91
CA ASN A 627 18.44 3.14 -55.95
C ASN A 627 17.73 2.14 -55.00
N GLY A 628 16.54 2.46 -54.47
CA GLY A 628 15.54 1.50 -53.95
C GLY A 628 15.89 0.53 -52.80
N ARG A 629 17.14 0.42 -52.33
CA ARG A 629 17.56 -0.63 -51.37
C ARG A 629 17.78 -0.18 -49.92
N SER A 630 17.81 1.12 -49.62
CA SER A 630 18.22 1.64 -48.30
C SER A 630 17.09 2.03 -47.33
N HIS A 631 15.81 2.02 -47.74
CA HIS A 631 14.69 2.56 -46.94
C HIS A 631 13.57 1.57 -46.58
N ILE A 632 13.63 0.31 -47.05
CA ILE A 632 12.56 -0.69 -46.83
C ILE A 632 12.25 -0.91 -45.33
N PRO A 633 13.24 -1.12 -44.44
CA PRO A 633 12.95 -1.37 -43.02
C PRO A 633 12.29 -0.19 -42.31
N ILE A 634 12.55 1.03 -42.77
CA ILE A 634 12.00 2.26 -42.18
C ILE A 634 10.54 2.43 -42.62
N ASN A 635 10.25 2.24 -43.90
CA ASN A 635 8.88 2.32 -44.43
C ASN A 635 7.97 1.24 -43.81
N ASP A 636 8.47 0.01 -43.65
CA ASP A 636 7.73 -1.08 -43.01
C ASP A 636 7.36 -0.71 -41.57
N ALA A 637 8.28 -0.08 -40.86
CA ALA A 637 8.07 0.32 -39.50
C ALA A 637 7.12 1.53 -39.41
N LEU A 638 7.25 2.55 -40.26
CA LEU A 638 6.29 3.65 -40.35
C LEU A 638 4.86 3.15 -40.60
N THR A 639 4.74 2.16 -41.49
CA THR A 639 3.47 1.49 -41.78
C THR A 639 2.92 0.76 -40.55
N HIS A 640 3.78 0.04 -39.83
CA HIS A 640 3.41 -0.65 -38.60
C HIS A 640 2.93 0.33 -37.51
N GLU A 641 3.57 1.49 -37.38
CA GLU A 641 3.17 2.52 -36.43
C GLU A 641 1.82 3.18 -36.81
N ILE A 642 1.56 3.36 -38.11
CA ILE A 642 0.24 3.79 -38.61
C ILE A 642 -0.86 2.78 -38.22
N ASP A 643 -0.59 1.48 -38.31
CA ASP A 643 -1.55 0.44 -37.92
C ASP A 643 -1.76 0.38 -36.39
N LYS A 644 -0.71 0.61 -35.60
CA LYS A 644 -0.82 0.78 -34.15
C LYS A 644 -1.65 2.02 -33.80
N LEU A 645 -1.51 3.14 -34.51
CA LEU A 645 -2.33 4.35 -34.32
C LEU A 645 -3.81 4.09 -34.64
N ARG A 646 -4.10 3.34 -35.71
CA ARG A 646 -5.49 2.90 -36.01
C ARG A 646 -6.07 2.07 -34.88
N THR A 647 -5.29 1.12 -34.34
CA THR A 647 -5.70 0.29 -33.20
C THR A 647 -5.94 1.13 -31.94
N THR A 648 -5.04 2.07 -31.65
CA THR A 648 -5.18 3.03 -30.55
C THR A 648 -6.47 3.87 -30.69
N HIS A 649 -6.76 4.37 -31.90
CA HIS A 649 -7.98 5.11 -32.18
C HIS A 649 -9.24 4.26 -31.99
N ALA A 650 -9.23 3.00 -32.43
CA ALA A 650 -10.34 2.08 -32.24
C ALA A 650 -10.61 1.79 -30.74
N ARG A 651 -9.55 1.59 -29.94
CA ARG A 651 -9.64 1.43 -28.48
C ARG A 651 -10.18 2.69 -27.78
N LEU A 652 -9.81 3.87 -28.25
CA LEU A 652 -10.40 5.12 -27.75
C LEU A 652 -11.91 5.18 -28.03
N ALA A 653 -12.34 4.75 -29.23
CA ALA A 653 -13.75 4.75 -29.60
C ALA A 653 -14.60 3.84 -28.70
N THR A 654 -14.06 2.70 -28.25
CA THR A 654 -14.80 1.80 -27.33
C THR A 654 -15.06 2.44 -25.97
N LEU A 655 -14.17 3.32 -25.49
CA LEU A 655 -14.36 4.03 -24.20
C LEU A 655 -15.48 5.07 -24.25
N ARG A 656 -15.88 5.52 -25.45
CA ARG A 656 -17.01 6.44 -25.64
C ARG A 656 -18.36 5.76 -25.47
N THR A 657 -18.42 4.44 -25.54
CA THR A 657 -19.66 3.66 -25.41
C THR A 657 -19.67 2.73 -24.21
N ALA A 658 -18.52 2.55 -23.54
CA ALA A 658 -18.40 1.71 -22.36
C ALA A 658 -19.08 2.39 -21.15
N SER A 659 -20.09 1.72 -20.59
CA SER A 659 -20.65 2.02 -19.28
C SER A 659 -19.71 1.56 -18.18
N VAL A 660 -19.65 2.29 -17.06
CA VAL A 660 -18.84 1.93 -15.89
C VAL A 660 -19.70 1.18 -14.88
N SER A 661 -19.32 -0.05 -14.55
CA SER A 661 -19.97 -0.85 -13.50
C SER A 661 -19.32 -0.60 -12.12
N GLU A 662 -19.99 -0.99 -11.03
CA GLU A 662 -19.37 -0.95 -9.70
C GLU A 662 -18.12 -1.82 -9.61
N ARG A 663 -18.08 -2.94 -10.34
CA ARG A 663 -16.92 -3.83 -10.40
C ARG A 663 -15.73 -3.16 -11.07
N ASP A 664 -15.93 -2.30 -12.07
CA ASP A 664 -14.86 -1.52 -12.68
C ASP A 664 -14.25 -0.52 -11.69
N VAL A 665 -15.07 0.05 -10.81
CA VAL A 665 -14.61 1.02 -9.79
C VAL A 665 -13.95 0.31 -8.61
N TYR A 666 -14.63 -0.67 -8.01
CA TYR A 666 -14.30 -1.24 -6.71
C TYR A 666 -13.80 -2.69 -6.75
N GLY A 667 -13.80 -3.34 -7.92
CA GLY A 667 -13.39 -4.73 -8.08
C GLY A 667 -14.27 -5.69 -7.29
N SER A 668 -13.68 -6.75 -6.72
CA SER A 668 -14.41 -7.77 -5.94
C SER A 668 -15.09 -7.21 -4.68
N VAL A 669 -14.71 -6.01 -4.25
CA VAL A 669 -15.31 -5.37 -3.08
C VAL A 669 -16.77 -4.98 -3.33
N SER A 670 -17.17 -4.73 -4.59
CA SER A 670 -18.58 -4.45 -4.93
C SER A 670 -19.51 -5.64 -4.64
N GLU A 671 -18.98 -6.84 -4.46
CA GLU A 671 -19.73 -8.04 -4.09
C GLU A 671 -20.16 -7.99 -2.60
N ARG A 672 -19.65 -7.04 -1.82
CA ARG A 672 -19.99 -6.77 -0.40
C ARG A 672 -20.54 -5.33 -0.24
N PRO A 673 -21.76 -5.04 -0.71
CA PRO A 673 -22.27 -3.67 -0.85
C PRO A 673 -22.41 -2.93 0.49
N GLU A 674 -22.79 -3.61 1.58
CA GLU A 674 -22.91 -2.99 2.91
C GLU A 674 -21.55 -2.51 3.44
N GLN A 675 -20.53 -3.36 3.33
CA GLN A 675 -19.17 -3.03 3.75
C GLN A 675 -18.57 -1.91 2.89
N LEU A 676 -18.81 -1.96 1.58
CA LEU A 676 -18.40 -0.92 0.65
C LEU A 676 -19.06 0.43 1.01
N ALA A 677 -20.38 0.44 1.29
CA ALA A 677 -21.12 1.64 1.65
C ALA A 677 -20.60 2.26 2.97
N GLN A 678 -20.27 1.45 3.97
CA GLN A 678 -19.67 1.92 5.22
C GLN A 678 -18.28 2.54 4.98
N SER A 679 -17.44 1.86 4.19
CA SER A 679 -16.09 2.32 3.84
C SER A 679 -16.13 3.63 3.04
N LEU A 680 -17.06 3.75 2.09
CA LEU A 680 -17.27 4.97 1.32
C LEU A 680 -17.78 6.12 2.18
N THR A 681 -18.70 5.85 3.11
CA THR A 681 -19.21 6.86 4.05
C THR A 681 -18.09 7.41 4.93
N ARG A 682 -17.25 6.52 5.49
CA ARG A 682 -16.05 6.90 6.25
C ARG A 682 -15.10 7.73 5.39
N TRP A 683 -14.79 7.26 4.18
CA TRP A 683 -13.89 7.96 3.29
C TRP A 683 -14.43 9.34 2.86
N GLN A 684 -15.73 9.48 2.60
CA GLN A 684 -16.37 10.75 2.23
C GLN A 684 -16.49 11.74 3.40
N ALA A 685 -16.34 11.30 4.66
CA ALA A 685 -16.35 12.18 5.82
C ALA A 685 -15.21 13.23 5.73
N HIS A 686 -14.06 12.84 5.18
CA HIS A 686 -12.94 13.75 4.92
C HIS A 686 -13.29 14.80 3.86
N PRO A 687 -13.23 16.11 4.19
CA PRO A 687 -13.51 17.17 3.23
C PRO A 687 -12.66 17.10 1.96
N GLN A 688 -11.41 16.65 2.07
CA GLN A 688 -10.46 16.47 0.97
C GLN A 688 -11.01 15.53 -0.10
N ASN A 689 -11.78 14.51 0.29
CA ASN A 689 -12.28 13.48 -0.61
C ASN A 689 -13.55 13.90 -1.35
N ARG A 690 -14.16 15.00 -0.90
CA ARG A 690 -15.33 15.63 -1.52
C ARG A 690 -14.96 16.81 -2.42
N ARG A 691 -13.72 17.31 -2.35
CA ARG A 691 -13.26 18.41 -3.21
C ARG A 691 -13.30 17.98 -4.68
N MET A 692 -13.56 18.94 -5.57
CA MET A 692 -13.39 18.73 -6.99
C MET A 692 -11.90 18.46 -7.27
N VAL A 693 -11.62 17.29 -7.84
CA VAL A 693 -10.24 16.86 -8.08
C VAL A 693 -9.78 17.38 -9.42
N GLN A 694 -8.60 17.98 -9.47
CA GLN A 694 -8.01 18.40 -10.74
C GLN A 694 -7.94 17.20 -11.68
N TRP A 695 -8.33 17.38 -12.95
CA TRP A 695 -8.37 16.34 -13.99
C TRP A 695 -9.48 15.28 -13.87
N ALA A 696 -10.27 15.26 -12.80
CA ALA A 696 -11.41 14.36 -12.67
C ALA A 696 -12.69 14.83 -13.41
N PRO A 697 -13.06 16.13 -13.43
CA PRO A 697 -14.30 16.59 -14.05
C PRO A 697 -14.39 16.23 -15.53
N THR A 698 -15.57 15.81 -15.96
CA THR A 698 -15.93 15.78 -17.38
C THR A 698 -16.02 17.22 -17.90
N PRO A 699 -15.56 17.51 -19.12
CA PRO A 699 -15.74 18.82 -19.73
C PRO A 699 -17.24 19.17 -19.80
N THR A 700 -17.55 20.46 -19.69
CA THR A 700 -18.92 20.96 -19.84
C THR A 700 -19.44 20.60 -21.23
N ARG A 701 -20.66 20.03 -21.29
CA ARG A 701 -21.34 19.73 -22.56
C ARG A 701 -21.54 21.05 -23.30
N ASP A 702 -21.17 21.09 -24.58
CA ASP A 702 -21.33 22.29 -25.41
C ASP A 702 -22.79 22.78 -25.32
N ALA A 703 -22.96 24.04 -24.91
CA ALA A 703 -24.25 24.72 -24.81
C ALA A 703 -24.82 25.09 -26.19
N GLU A 704 -24.65 24.23 -27.21
CA GLU A 704 -25.20 24.44 -28.56
C GLU A 704 -26.58 23.78 -28.77
N GLY A 705 -27.22 23.31 -27.68
CA GLY A 705 -28.57 22.73 -27.71
C GLY A 705 -29.68 23.57 -27.06
N ASP A 706 -29.36 24.57 -26.22
CA ASP A 706 -30.37 25.21 -25.35
C ASP A 706 -30.25 26.75 -25.25
N GLY A 707 -29.73 27.37 -26.32
CA GLY A 707 -29.32 28.78 -26.32
C GLY A 707 -29.88 29.63 -27.46
N LEU A 708 -31.04 29.28 -28.04
CA LEU A 708 -31.69 30.12 -29.07
C LEU A 708 -32.40 31.36 -28.49
N ARG A 709 -32.08 31.76 -27.26
CA ARG A 709 -32.62 32.96 -26.60
C ARG A 709 -31.58 33.60 -25.70
N ASN A 710 -30.67 34.39 -26.27
CA ASN A 710 -30.58 35.81 -25.94
C ASN A 710 -29.51 36.49 -26.81
N ALA A 711 -29.96 37.62 -27.36
CA ALA A 711 -29.37 38.40 -28.43
C ALA A 711 -27.98 39.00 -28.14
N HIS A 712 -27.11 38.86 -29.15
CA HIS A 712 -26.15 39.82 -29.70
C HIS A 712 -25.18 40.58 -28.77
N GLY A 713 -23.88 40.29 -28.97
CA GLY A 713 -22.77 41.20 -28.65
C GLY A 713 -21.38 40.57 -28.88
N TYR A 714 -20.91 40.57 -30.13
CA TYR A 714 -19.56 40.11 -30.56
C TYR A 714 -18.41 40.80 -29.77
N SER A 715 -17.24 40.18 -29.58
CA SER A 715 -16.20 40.14 -30.63
C SER A 715 -15.08 39.11 -30.39
N ILE A 716 -14.72 38.46 -31.51
CA ILE A 716 -13.60 37.54 -31.74
C ILE A 716 -12.29 38.33 -31.92
N GLY A 717 -11.17 37.77 -31.44
CA GLY A 717 -9.84 38.10 -31.96
C GLY A 717 -8.76 38.44 -30.92
N LYS A 718 -8.09 37.39 -30.40
CA LYS A 718 -6.62 37.35 -30.19
C LYS A 718 -6.21 35.93 -29.72
N PRO A 719 -5.35 35.22 -30.46
CA PRO A 719 -4.86 33.90 -30.08
C PRO A 719 -3.75 34.01 -29.03
N TYR A 720 -3.72 33.10 -28.07
CA TYR A 720 -2.52 32.81 -27.27
C TYR A 720 -2.16 31.34 -27.49
N ALA A 721 -0.97 31.13 -28.06
CA ALA A 721 -0.48 29.87 -28.59
C ALA A 721 -0.15 28.87 -27.49
N LEU A 722 -0.63 27.64 -27.68
CA LEU A 722 -0.02 26.43 -27.15
C LEU A 722 0.82 25.86 -28.31
N ASP A 723 2.11 25.71 -28.07
CA ASP A 723 3.12 25.38 -29.08
C ASP A 723 3.04 23.90 -29.48
N VAL A 724 2.27 23.64 -30.54
CA VAL A 724 2.20 22.37 -31.27
C VAL A 724 3.34 22.25 -32.30
N ASP A 725 4.15 23.29 -32.48
CA ASP A 725 5.27 23.33 -33.43
C ASP A 725 6.57 22.73 -32.85
N SER A 726 6.57 22.30 -31.59
CA SER A 726 7.63 21.43 -31.03
C SER A 726 7.61 19.98 -31.56
N MET A 727 6.76 19.68 -32.56
CA MET A 727 6.67 18.41 -33.28
C MET A 727 7.19 18.47 -34.73
N ILE A 728 7.94 19.51 -35.11
CA ILE A 728 8.67 19.56 -36.40
C ILE A 728 10.15 19.23 -36.18
#